data_AF-A0A5S4GXH2-F1
#
_entry.id   AF-A0A5S4GXH2-F1
#
_cell.length_a   1.000
_cell.length_b   1.000
_cell.length_c   1.000
_cell.angle_alpha   90.00
_cell.angle_beta   90.00
_cell.angle_gamma   90.00
#
_symmetry.space_group_name_H-M   'P 1'
#
loop_
_entity.id
_entity.type
_entity.pdbx_description
1 polymer ?
#
loop_
_entity_poly.entity_id
_entity_poly.type
_entity_poly.pdbx_seq_one_letter_code
_entity_poly.pdbx_strand_id
1 'polypeptide(L)'
;MSTQEIGRPSLDDVHRIIADKGCSVLSLDIFDTVLWRRVPRPTDVFALLASRMREDGLCPAWVTDATLRRLRIAAEEAARRGRDALGTEVSLFDIWRAMPGGVFGSAPLERLVEAEVALERELTVVDLDIADVVKTARKQDVQVVLVSDTYFTEEQLSRLLDRPELGPLDGVRIFRSNQHGAAKASGLWEIVLRELGRGPEQIVHIGDHETADHEVPAKLGVRAVHYRRLDDAYLDVLEREREPVAPFGGYAPDLDDRDGDFGLTTLRAKAVRSGVPFTTSALDAAWRYGAGVLGPVLTGFAEWAAWKAHEAGTRRLWCSMREGELLSRLINEAAEARGWDVRAAPVWLSRFVTSLAGLDPHDTDAVHAFIRTGYRLTVRQALKVLDLQPGDVPGLATELDTVIDNGDIADRVARTLTETPHLCNRLAVTVTATRERMIKSLRSTGALDGPDLTLVDLGWGGTIQRQLARALEIARIDVRPAGLYLATDDRSARVYLAGLRAEGYLAQAGHPAHVAATVTRSPEIVEQCVNALCGSLIGYGEDGSPVLGETSDSPSQNAERRTVQDGILAFQRLWNRYVTASGGEWPELARPRAARDRLARILVAALESPTPEEAAVFGNWTHEDNFGSSLVTTLLPADLKAAVPYLSPGDLADLHMRDSFWPALIAASDTGLAAMARAIADGAITAEAFDPAGEAHETRLRYRTSDDRWHEPIRRRVRINHNGLSFARLDFEHHDTVDVSLAIPGRPAIVRVDWIEAKVVAGGRRREQVLRWDRPEDFVGLHYADCRYLGGNLMEFDTDYAAVWLPLARRAGVPSVSSGQLTIAFAMLPQSMTGMAPHMPVDRRAERSARAARLAERLRAEYRAAGVRGVATGAGRVARRKLGDGR
;
A
#
# COMPACT_ATOMS: atom_id res chain seq x y z
N MET A 1 30.27 13.89 -15.00
CA MET A 1 30.04 15.22 -15.62
C MET A 1 28.59 15.24 -16.04
N SER A 2 27.73 15.81 -15.20
CA SER A 2 26.30 15.90 -15.47
C SER A 2 26.06 16.95 -16.54
N THR A 3 25.49 16.55 -17.67
CA THR A 3 24.75 17.47 -18.52
C THR A 3 23.67 18.08 -17.63
N GLN A 4 23.84 19.35 -17.26
CA GLN A 4 22.75 20.16 -16.74
C GLN A 4 21.65 20.11 -17.81
N GLU A 5 20.51 19.51 -17.48
CA GLU A 5 19.28 19.68 -18.25
C GLU A 5 19.00 21.19 -18.31
N ILE A 6 19.33 21.79 -19.45
CA ILE A 6 18.97 23.17 -19.77
C ILE A 6 17.44 23.21 -19.71
N GLY A 7 16.93 23.95 -18.73
CA GLY A 7 15.53 23.90 -18.29
C GLY A 7 14.54 24.00 -19.44
N ARG A 8 13.68 22.98 -19.55
CA ARG A 8 12.46 23.07 -20.36
C ARG A 8 11.61 24.22 -19.80
N PRO A 9 11.08 25.14 -20.62
CA PRO A 9 10.28 26.26 -20.11
C PRO A 9 9.03 25.74 -19.39
N SER A 10 8.73 26.29 -18.22
CA SER A 10 7.49 26.01 -17.48
C SER A 10 6.33 26.89 -17.98
N LEU A 11 5.08 26.57 -17.63
CA LEU A 11 3.96 27.50 -17.89
C LEU A 11 4.17 28.86 -17.19
N ASP A 12 4.86 28.90 -16.05
CA ASP A 12 5.22 30.15 -15.36
C ASP A 12 6.16 31.02 -16.21
N ASP A 13 7.08 30.40 -16.96
CA ASP A 13 7.94 31.12 -17.90
C ASP A 13 7.14 31.66 -19.08
N VAL A 14 6.13 30.93 -19.55
CA VAL A 14 5.21 31.43 -20.58
C VAL A 14 4.43 32.65 -20.07
N HIS A 15 3.88 32.58 -18.86
CA HIS A 15 3.23 33.73 -18.23
C HIS A 15 4.16 34.94 -18.15
N ARG A 16 5.43 34.73 -17.78
CA ARG A 16 6.44 35.80 -17.73
C ARG A 16 6.73 36.38 -19.11
N ILE A 17 6.93 35.54 -20.13
CA ILE A 17 7.17 35.99 -21.52
C ILE A 17 5.99 36.82 -22.04
N ILE A 18 4.75 36.42 -21.75
CA ILE A 18 3.55 37.17 -22.15
C ILE A 18 3.48 38.50 -21.39
N ALA A 19 3.71 38.49 -20.07
CA ALA A 19 3.66 39.69 -19.24
C ALA A 19 4.71 40.75 -19.65
N ASP A 20 5.91 40.29 -20.01
CA ASP A 20 7.01 41.14 -20.46
C ASP A 20 6.88 41.57 -21.94
N LYS A 21 5.79 41.18 -22.62
CA LYS A 21 5.58 41.37 -24.07
C LYS A 21 6.73 40.81 -24.92
N GLY A 22 7.34 39.74 -24.43
CA GLY A 22 8.43 39.03 -25.09
C GLY A 22 7.99 38.16 -26.27
N CYS A 23 6.68 38.07 -26.54
CA CYS A 23 6.08 37.46 -27.73
C CYS A 23 4.89 38.29 -28.23
N SER A 24 4.55 38.14 -29.51
CA SER A 24 3.38 38.77 -30.14
C SER A 24 2.28 37.79 -30.50
N VAL A 25 2.61 36.49 -30.55
CA VAL A 25 1.68 35.40 -30.83
C VAL A 25 1.89 34.28 -29.82
N LEU A 26 0.80 33.84 -29.22
CA LEU A 26 0.69 32.58 -28.50
C LEU A 26 0.04 31.55 -29.43
N SER A 27 0.80 30.53 -29.78
CA SER A 27 0.34 29.38 -30.56
C SER A 27 0.09 28.20 -29.62
N LEU A 28 -1.01 27.48 -29.78
CA LEU A 28 -1.35 26.32 -28.92
C LEU A 28 -1.74 25.13 -29.79
N ASP A 29 -1.31 23.94 -29.39
CA ASP A 29 -1.98 22.72 -29.85
C ASP A 29 -3.39 22.60 -29.22
N ILE A 30 -4.28 21.86 -29.90
CA ILE A 30 -5.65 21.66 -29.45
C ILE A 30 -5.75 20.48 -28.48
N PHE A 31 -5.29 19.29 -28.85
CA PHE A 31 -5.59 18.06 -28.13
C PHE A 31 -4.47 17.67 -27.18
N ASP A 32 -4.82 17.18 -25.99
CA ASP A 32 -3.86 16.93 -24.91
C ASP A 32 -3.04 18.18 -24.48
N THR A 33 -3.46 19.37 -24.96
CA THR A 33 -2.94 20.70 -24.60
C THR A 33 -4.07 21.63 -24.16
N VAL A 34 -4.86 22.21 -25.08
CA VAL A 34 -6.01 23.07 -24.72
C VAL A 34 -7.19 22.24 -24.21
N LEU A 35 -7.45 21.12 -24.88
CA LEU A 35 -8.48 20.14 -24.53
C LEU A 35 -7.81 18.81 -24.20
N TRP A 36 -8.06 18.27 -23.03
CA TRP A 36 -7.67 16.90 -22.67
C TRP A 36 -8.93 16.04 -22.52
N ARG A 37 -8.79 14.72 -22.56
CA ARG A 37 -9.95 13.80 -22.53
C ARG A 37 -10.05 13.11 -21.18
N ARG A 38 -11.28 12.88 -20.72
CA ARG A 38 -11.60 12.00 -19.57
C ARG A 38 -11.46 10.53 -19.93
N VAL A 39 -10.35 10.18 -20.58
CA VAL A 39 -9.91 8.81 -20.84
C VAL A 39 -8.38 8.75 -20.74
N PRO A 40 -7.80 7.57 -20.46
CA PRO A 40 -6.36 7.41 -20.36
C PRO A 40 -5.65 7.76 -21.67
N ARG A 41 -6.13 7.20 -22.80
CA ARG A 41 -5.61 7.48 -24.15
C ARG A 41 -6.71 7.99 -25.09
N PRO A 42 -6.37 8.82 -26.10
CA PRO A 42 -7.33 9.26 -27.11
C PRO A 42 -8.08 8.11 -27.80
N THR A 43 -7.41 6.98 -28.05
CA THR A 43 -8.03 5.80 -28.70
C THR A 43 -9.05 5.06 -27.83
N ASP A 44 -9.14 5.36 -26.53
CA ASP A 44 -10.15 4.79 -25.65
C ASP A 44 -11.53 5.44 -25.86
N VAL A 45 -11.60 6.64 -26.44
CA VAL A 45 -12.86 7.28 -26.87
C VAL A 45 -13.65 6.37 -27.82
N PHE A 46 -12.96 5.68 -28.74
CA PHE A 46 -13.61 4.83 -29.75
C PHE A 46 -14.32 3.61 -29.16
N ALA A 47 -13.93 3.18 -27.97
CA ALA A 47 -14.63 2.11 -27.28
C ALA A 47 -15.92 2.62 -26.62
N LEU A 48 -15.90 3.81 -26.01
CA LEU A 48 -17.10 4.46 -25.48
C LEU A 48 -18.10 4.82 -26.59
N LEU A 49 -17.60 5.15 -27.78
CA LEU A 49 -18.40 5.38 -28.98
C LEU A 49 -19.27 4.20 -29.34
N ALA A 50 -18.80 2.98 -29.10
CA ALA A 50 -19.55 1.78 -29.44
C ALA A 50 -20.82 1.65 -28.61
N SER A 51 -20.74 1.96 -27.31
CA SER A 51 -21.90 1.94 -26.42
C SER A 51 -22.97 2.92 -26.90
N ARG A 52 -22.56 4.19 -27.12
CA ARG A 52 -23.45 5.26 -27.59
C ARG A 52 -24.10 4.94 -28.94
N MET A 53 -23.31 4.46 -29.90
CA MET A 53 -23.84 4.13 -31.22
C MET A 53 -24.78 2.93 -31.22
N ARG A 54 -24.61 1.96 -30.31
CA ARG A 54 -25.57 0.85 -30.17
C ARG A 54 -26.90 1.33 -29.61
N GLU A 55 -26.88 2.21 -28.61
CA GLU A 55 -28.08 2.83 -28.06
C GLU A 55 -28.87 3.62 -29.12
N ASP A 56 -28.15 4.34 -29.99
CA ASP A 56 -28.72 5.13 -31.08
C ASP A 56 -29.09 4.30 -32.33
N GLY A 57 -28.88 2.97 -32.31
CA GLY A 57 -29.15 2.07 -33.44
C GLY A 57 -28.22 2.27 -34.65
N LEU A 58 -27.10 2.99 -34.48
CA LEU A 58 -26.08 3.24 -35.50
C LEU A 58 -25.04 2.13 -35.59
N CYS A 59 -25.00 1.24 -34.60
CA CYS A 59 -24.05 0.13 -34.51
C CYS A 59 -24.79 -1.18 -34.16
N PRO A 60 -24.52 -2.30 -34.86
CA PRO A 60 -25.13 -3.58 -34.54
C PRO A 60 -24.75 -4.09 -33.14
N ALA A 61 -25.69 -4.78 -32.47
CA ALA A 61 -25.49 -5.28 -31.10
C ALA A 61 -24.29 -6.24 -30.93
N TRP A 62 -23.88 -6.93 -32.00
CA TRP A 62 -22.73 -7.86 -31.95
C TRP A 62 -21.37 -7.14 -31.98
N VAL A 63 -21.34 -5.86 -32.38
CA VAL A 63 -20.11 -5.06 -32.42
C VAL A 63 -19.79 -4.58 -31.00
N THR A 64 -18.86 -5.29 -30.36
CA THR A 64 -18.33 -4.94 -29.04
C THR A 64 -17.47 -3.68 -29.07
N ASP A 65 -17.22 -3.07 -27.91
CA ASP A 65 -16.41 -1.85 -27.77
C ASP A 65 -15.00 -2.03 -28.30
N ALA A 66 -14.38 -3.17 -27.97
CA ALA A 66 -13.09 -3.57 -28.50
C ALA A 66 -13.10 -3.74 -30.02
N THR A 67 -14.23 -4.19 -30.60
CA THR A 67 -14.37 -4.39 -32.05
C THR A 67 -14.48 -3.05 -32.77
N LEU A 68 -15.36 -2.15 -32.31
CA LEU A 68 -15.49 -0.82 -32.91
C LEU A 68 -14.18 -0.05 -32.81
N ARG A 69 -13.52 -0.06 -31.64
CA ARG A 69 -12.22 0.59 -31.45
C ARG A 69 -11.21 0.11 -32.49
N ARG A 70 -11.09 -1.21 -32.70
CA ARG A 70 -10.20 -1.79 -33.72
C ARG A 70 -10.58 -1.37 -35.14
N LEU A 71 -11.87 -1.42 -35.48
CA LEU A 71 -12.36 -1.01 -36.80
C LEU A 71 -12.06 0.47 -37.06
N ARG A 72 -12.31 1.34 -36.08
CA ARG A 72 -12.11 2.79 -36.20
C ARG A 72 -10.64 3.17 -36.37
N ILE A 73 -9.73 2.49 -35.66
CA ILE A 73 -8.28 2.66 -35.82
C ILE A 73 -7.84 2.18 -37.22
N ALA A 74 -8.26 0.98 -37.62
CA ALA A 74 -7.90 0.41 -38.92
C ALA A 74 -8.45 1.23 -40.11
N ALA A 75 -9.64 1.82 -39.96
CA ALA A 75 -10.26 2.68 -40.96
C ALA A 75 -9.48 3.98 -41.16
N GLU A 76 -8.93 4.56 -40.07
CA GLU A 76 -8.05 5.73 -40.20
C GLU A 76 -6.77 5.38 -40.96
N GLU A 77 -6.10 4.30 -40.60
CA GLU A 77 -4.91 3.84 -41.33
C GLU A 77 -5.21 3.57 -42.81
N ALA A 78 -6.34 2.93 -43.11
CA ALA A 78 -6.76 2.66 -44.48
C ALA A 78 -7.05 3.96 -45.25
N ALA A 79 -7.72 4.93 -44.63
CA ALA A 79 -7.99 6.23 -45.24
C ALA A 79 -6.69 7.00 -45.54
N ARG A 80 -5.71 6.97 -44.63
CA ARG A 80 -4.41 7.64 -44.82
C ARG A 80 -3.58 6.99 -45.94
N ARG A 81 -3.59 5.65 -46.05
CA ARG A 81 -2.91 4.92 -47.14
C ARG A 81 -3.51 5.18 -48.52
N GLY A 82 -4.79 5.53 -48.61
CA GLY A 82 -5.49 5.71 -49.90
C GLY A 82 -5.23 7.04 -50.62
N ARG A 83 -4.40 7.95 -50.06
CA ARG A 83 -4.26 9.34 -50.53
C ARG A 83 -2.93 9.68 -51.21
N ASP A 84 -2.17 8.70 -51.72
CA ASP A 84 -0.78 8.81 -52.24
C ASP A 84 -0.36 10.14 -52.93
N ALA A 85 -1.24 10.84 -53.68
CA ALA A 85 -0.94 12.10 -54.37
C ALA A 85 -1.43 13.41 -53.68
N LEU A 86 -2.21 13.34 -52.60
CA LEU A 86 -2.86 14.48 -51.91
C LEU A 86 -2.35 14.71 -50.47
N GLY A 87 -1.39 13.91 -50.00
CA GLY A 87 -0.88 13.92 -48.62
C GLY A 87 -1.54 12.86 -47.72
N THR A 88 -0.97 12.61 -46.54
CA THR A 88 -1.43 11.58 -45.58
C THR A 88 -2.53 12.05 -44.63
N GLU A 89 -2.95 13.31 -44.75
CA GLU A 89 -3.96 13.90 -43.88
C GLU A 89 -5.38 13.60 -44.38
N VAL A 90 -6.27 13.26 -43.44
CA VAL A 90 -7.64 12.79 -43.72
C VAL A 90 -8.65 13.58 -42.89
N SER A 91 -9.88 13.66 -43.37
CA SER A 91 -11.01 14.17 -42.58
C SER A 91 -11.75 13.03 -41.87
N LEU A 92 -12.52 13.36 -40.84
CA LEU A 92 -13.36 12.39 -40.16
C LEU A 92 -14.35 11.69 -41.11
N PHE A 93 -14.83 12.38 -42.14
CA PHE A 93 -15.68 11.80 -43.18
C PHE A 93 -14.95 10.74 -44.01
N ASP A 94 -13.66 10.93 -44.31
CA ASP A 94 -12.88 9.95 -45.05
C ASP A 94 -12.67 8.68 -44.23
N ILE A 95 -12.46 8.83 -42.92
CA ILE A 95 -12.29 7.70 -42.01
C ILE A 95 -13.59 6.90 -41.92
N TRP A 96 -14.73 7.55 -41.71
CA TRP A 96 -16.02 6.85 -41.68
C TRP A 96 -16.41 6.24 -43.03
N ARG A 97 -15.98 6.81 -44.17
CA ARG A 97 -16.14 6.17 -45.49
C ARG A 97 -15.28 4.92 -45.65
N ALA A 98 -14.17 4.81 -44.94
CA ALA A 98 -13.32 3.61 -44.94
C ALA A 98 -13.87 2.48 -44.04
N MET A 99 -14.91 2.73 -43.24
CA MET A 99 -15.55 1.72 -42.40
C MET A 99 -16.34 0.70 -43.23
N PRO A 100 -16.52 -0.55 -42.75
CA PRO A 100 -17.22 -1.60 -43.52
C PRO A 100 -18.69 -1.26 -43.80
N GLY A 101 -19.04 -1.09 -45.09
CA GLY A 101 -20.40 -0.77 -45.52
C GLY A 101 -21.46 -1.82 -45.13
N GLY A 102 -21.08 -3.10 -45.02
CA GLY A 102 -21.98 -4.15 -44.54
C GLY A 102 -22.35 -4.04 -43.05
N VAL A 103 -21.63 -3.22 -42.28
CA VAL A 103 -21.85 -3.01 -40.84
C VAL A 103 -22.49 -1.65 -40.57
N PHE A 104 -22.00 -0.59 -41.22
CA PHE A 104 -22.42 0.79 -40.97
C PHE A 104 -23.15 1.46 -42.14
N GLY A 105 -23.22 0.82 -43.31
CA GLY A 105 -23.71 1.44 -44.55
C GLY A 105 -25.21 1.72 -44.59
N SER A 106 -26.00 1.21 -43.63
CA SER A 106 -27.41 1.57 -43.48
C SER A 106 -27.62 2.90 -42.74
N ALA A 107 -26.62 3.39 -42.00
CA ALA A 107 -26.68 4.67 -41.31
C ALA A 107 -26.16 5.80 -42.22
N PRO A 108 -26.80 6.99 -42.22
CA PRO A 108 -26.25 8.15 -42.91
C PRO A 108 -24.85 8.48 -42.37
N LEU A 109 -23.90 8.78 -43.27
CA LEU A 109 -22.51 9.08 -42.92
C LEU A 109 -22.42 10.22 -41.91
N GLU A 110 -23.25 11.25 -42.10
CA GLU A 110 -23.31 12.43 -41.25
C GLU A 110 -23.72 12.08 -39.82
N ARG A 111 -24.57 11.07 -39.62
CA ARG A 111 -24.97 10.60 -38.28
C ARG A 111 -23.84 9.88 -37.57
N LEU A 112 -23.02 9.12 -38.30
CA LEU A 112 -21.85 8.43 -37.76
C LEU A 112 -20.77 9.44 -37.33
N VAL A 113 -20.49 10.41 -38.20
CA VAL A 113 -19.57 11.52 -37.92
C VAL A 113 -20.05 12.35 -36.73
N GLU A 114 -21.35 12.69 -36.70
CA GLU A 114 -21.95 13.45 -35.62
C GLU A 114 -21.89 12.71 -34.28
N ALA A 115 -22.09 11.39 -34.27
CA ALA A 115 -21.96 10.59 -33.05
C ALA A 115 -20.54 10.65 -32.45
N GLU A 116 -19.50 10.58 -33.29
CA GLU A 116 -18.11 10.69 -32.84
C GLU A 116 -17.79 12.11 -32.35
N VAL A 117 -18.22 13.16 -33.07
CA VAL A 117 -18.00 14.56 -32.65
C VAL A 117 -18.73 14.89 -31.35
N ALA A 118 -19.97 14.40 -31.19
CA ALA A 118 -20.75 14.60 -29.97
C ALA A 118 -20.08 13.93 -28.77
N LEU A 119 -19.61 12.69 -28.92
CA LEU A 119 -18.88 12.01 -27.84
C LEU A 119 -17.55 12.71 -27.53
N GLU A 120 -16.80 13.13 -28.54
CA GLU A 120 -15.56 13.89 -28.36
C GLU A 120 -15.83 15.17 -27.55
N ARG A 121 -16.93 15.87 -27.83
CA ARG A 121 -17.38 17.04 -27.08
C ARG A 121 -17.74 16.69 -25.63
N GLU A 122 -18.39 15.56 -25.40
CA GLU A 122 -18.75 15.09 -24.05
C GLU A 122 -17.49 14.78 -23.22
N LEU A 123 -16.48 14.12 -23.80
CA LEU A 123 -15.31 13.65 -23.06
C LEU A 123 -14.16 14.65 -22.96
N THR A 124 -14.07 15.60 -23.89
CA THR A 124 -13.05 16.66 -23.84
C THR A 124 -13.34 17.69 -22.76
N VAL A 125 -12.29 18.12 -22.08
CA VAL A 125 -12.30 19.08 -20.98
C VAL A 125 -11.21 20.11 -21.22
N VAL A 126 -11.50 21.37 -20.92
CA VAL A 126 -10.51 22.45 -21.01
C VAL A 126 -9.40 22.24 -19.98
N ASP A 127 -8.15 22.38 -20.39
CA ASP A 127 -7.06 22.53 -19.43
C ASP A 127 -7.12 23.91 -18.79
N LEU A 128 -7.46 23.97 -17.50
CA LEU A 128 -7.66 25.24 -16.80
C LEU A 128 -6.37 26.05 -16.65
N ASP A 129 -5.19 25.41 -16.67
CA ASP A 129 -3.91 26.12 -16.64
C ASP A 129 -3.64 26.79 -17.99
N ILE A 130 -3.93 26.09 -19.09
CA ILE A 130 -3.83 26.68 -20.44
C ILE A 130 -4.89 27.77 -20.65
N ALA A 131 -6.10 27.61 -20.12
CA ALA A 131 -7.12 28.66 -20.14
C ALA A 131 -6.64 29.94 -19.44
N ASP A 132 -5.94 29.82 -18.30
CA ASP A 132 -5.33 30.95 -17.61
C ASP A 132 -4.21 31.61 -18.42
N VAL A 133 -3.41 30.83 -19.18
CA VAL A 133 -2.43 31.35 -20.14
C VAL A 133 -3.11 32.12 -21.27
N VAL A 134 -4.17 31.57 -21.89
CA VAL A 134 -4.96 32.23 -22.94
C VAL A 134 -5.56 33.55 -22.45
N LYS A 135 -6.12 33.54 -21.24
CA LYS A 135 -6.67 34.73 -20.59
C LYS A 135 -5.60 35.79 -20.35
N THR A 136 -4.38 35.38 -19.97
CA THR A 136 -3.25 36.29 -19.80
C THR A 136 -2.79 36.89 -21.12
N ALA A 137 -2.69 36.08 -22.18
CA ALA A 137 -2.34 36.52 -23.52
C ALA A 137 -3.30 37.60 -24.04
N ARG A 138 -4.61 37.35 -23.94
CA ARG A 138 -5.63 38.33 -24.36
C ARG A 138 -5.57 39.64 -23.59
N LYS A 139 -5.32 39.59 -22.27
CA LYS A 139 -5.17 40.80 -21.44
C LYS A 139 -3.96 41.66 -21.84
N GLN A 140 -2.95 41.07 -22.49
CA GLN A 140 -1.73 41.74 -22.94
C GLN A 140 -1.72 42.02 -24.45
N ASP A 141 -2.87 41.89 -25.13
CA ASP A 141 -3.01 42.05 -26.57
C ASP A 141 -2.09 41.12 -27.40
N VAL A 142 -1.74 39.96 -26.84
CA VAL A 142 -1.01 38.91 -27.56
C VAL A 142 -2.02 38.10 -28.39
N GLN A 143 -1.75 37.96 -29.69
CA GLN A 143 -2.60 37.21 -30.59
C GLN A 143 -2.57 35.72 -30.23
N VAL A 144 -3.74 35.10 -30.06
CA VAL A 144 -3.85 33.65 -29.84
C VAL A 144 -4.20 32.95 -31.14
N VAL A 145 -3.50 31.86 -31.46
CA VAL A 145 -3.78 30.98 -32.61
C VAL A 145 -3.68 29.52 -32.20
N LEU A 146 -4.37 28.65 -32.94
CA LEU A 146 -4.36 27.20 -32.71
C LEU A 146 -3.69 26.51 -33.89
N VAL A 147 -2.82 25.54 -33.63
CA VAL A 147 -2.12 24.75 -34.64
C VAL A 147 -2.24 23.28 -34.24
N SER A 148 -2.91 22.45 -35.03
CA SER A 148 -3.14 21.04 -34.63
C SER A 148 -3.13 20.08 -35.82
N ASP A 149 -2.56 18.90 -35.58
CA ASP A 149 -2.70 17.76 -36.48
C ASP A 149 -4.03 17.06 -36.17
N THR A 150 -5.02 17.23 -37.04
CA THR A 150 -6.41 16.85 -36.74
C THR A 150 -7.20 16.48 -37.98
N TYR A 151 -8.08 15.50 -37.83
CA TYR A 151 -9.05 15.11 -38.84
C TYR A 151 -10.38 15.89 -38.76
N PHE A 152 -10.57 16.73 -37.74
CA PHE A 152 -11.80 17.50 -37.56
C PHE A 152 -11.89 18.70 -38.52
N THR A 153 -13.10 19.03 -38.96
CA THR A 153 -13.37 20.25 -39.74
C THR A 153 -13.40 21.49 -38.84
N GLU A 154 -13.50 22.67 -39.43
CA GLU A 154 -13.50 23.94 -38.69
C GLU A 154 -14.78 24.08 -37.87
N GLU A 155 -15.90 23.66 -38.44
CA GLU A 155 -17.20 23.63 -37.78
C GLU A 155 -17.20 22.66 -36.59
N GLN A 156 -16.57 21.49 -36.76
CA GLN A 156 -16.44 20.50 -35.70
C GLN A 156 -15.53 21.02 -34.57
N LEU A 157 -14.37 21.60 -34.90
CA LEU A 157 -13.48 22.20 -33.89
C LEU A 157 -14.11 23.38 -33.18
N SER A 158 -14.85 24.24 -33.90
CA SER A 158 -15.60 25.35 -33.30
C SER A 158 -16.55 24.85 -32.21
N ARG A 159 -17.29 23.76 -32.48
CA ARG A 159 -18.14 23.12 -31.46
C ARG A 159 -17.35 22.52 -30.30
N LEU A 160 -16.21 21.88 -30.55
CA LEU A 160 -15.37 21.28 -29.49
C LEU A 160 -14.77 22.35 -28.58
N LEU A 161 -14.36 23.48 -29.15
CA LEU A 161 -13.68 24.59 -28.48
C LEU A 161 -14.62 25.64 -27.89
N ASP A 162 -15.90 25.65 -28.26
CA ASP A 162 -16.90 26.55 -27.67
C ASP A 162 -17.11 26.24 -26.18
N ARG A 163 -16.29 26.84 -25.33
CA ARG A 163 -16.15 26.52 -23.90
C ARG A 163 -16.11 27.82 -23.10
N PRO A 164 -16.94 27.98 -22.07
CA PRO A 164 -16.94 29.19 -21.23
C PRO A 164 -15.55 29.53 -20.67
N GLU A 165 -14.75 28.53 -20.31
CA GLU A 165 -13.42 28.65 -19.72
C GLU A 165 -12.40 29.27 -20.69
N LEU A 166 -12.56 29.03 -21.98
CA LEU A 166 -11.70 29.59 -23.03
C LEU A 166 -12.16 31.00 -23.47
N GLY A 167 -13.34 31.45 -23.04
CA GLY A 167 -13.97 32.68 -23.52
C GLY A 167 -14.22 32.69 -25.03
N PRO A 168 -14.63 33.84 -25.61
CA PRO A 168 -14.94 33.93 -27.04
C PRO A 168 -13.73 33.59 -27.91
N LEU A 169 -13.89 32.64 -28.84
CA LEU A 169 -12.87 32.25 -29.82
C LEU A 169 -13.11 32.84 -31.21
N ASP A 170 -14.07 33.75 -31.35
CA ASP A 170 -14.36 34.44 -32.60
C ASP A 170 -13.09 35.11 -33.16
N GLY A 171 -12.73 34.78 -34.40
CA GLY A 171 -11.54 35.32 -35.07
C GLY A 171 -10.20 34.71 -34.67
N VAL A 172 -10.18 33.71 -33.76
CA VAL A 172 -8.97 32.88 -33.52
C VAL A 172 -8.71 32.03 -34.76
N ARG A 173 -7.53 32.16 -35.35
CA ARG A 173 -7.14 31.37 -36.52
C ARG A 173 -6.75 29.96 -36.09
N ILE A 174 -7.24 28.96 -36.82
CA ILE A 174 -6.98 27.53 -36.57
C ILE A 174 -6.27 26.94 -37.79
N PHE A 175 -5.01 26.56 -37.63
CA PHE A 175 -4.21 25.87 -38.64
C PHE A 175 -4.35 24.36 -38.44
N ARG A 176 -4.96 23.67 -39.41
CA ARG A 176 -5.29 22.24 -39.35
C ARG A 176 -4.51 21.46 -40.39
N SER A 177 -3.92 20.34 -40.00
CA SER A 177 -3.18 19.49 -40.93
C SER A 177 -4.01 19.02 -42.12
N ASN A 178 -5.26 18.59 -41.90
CA ASN A 178 -6.16 18.10 -42.95
C ASN A 178 -6.51 19.16 -44.01
N GLN A 179 -6.60 20.43 -43.64
CA GLN A 179 -6.90 21.53 -44.56
C GLN A 179 -5.70 21.81 -45.47
N HIS A 180 -4.50 21.73 -44.92
CA HIS A 180 -3.27 22.07 -45.64
C HIS A 180 -2.55 20.86 -46.25
N GLY A 181 -3.02 19.64 -45.97
CA GLY A 181 -2.42 18.39 -46.46
C GLY A 181 -1.03 18.10 -45.87
N ALA A 182 -0.66 18.77 -44.77
CA ALA A 182 0.67 18.70 -44.17
C ALA A 182 0.56 18.64 -42.65
N ALA A 183 1.23 17.66 -42.04
CA ALA A 183 1.36 17.56 -40.59
C ALA A 183 2.39 18.56 -40.06
N LYS A 184 2.29 18.94 -38.78
CA LYS A 184 3.25 19.81 -38.07
C LYS A 184 4.69 19.38 -38.28
N ALA A 185 4.96 18.08 -38.14
CA ALA A 185 6.31 17.55 -38.26
C ALA A 185 6.89 17.61 -39.68
N SER A 186 6.07 17.91 -40.70
CA SER A 186 6.43 17.74 -42.12
C SER A 186 6.21 18.96 -43.02
N GLY A 187 5.49 19.99 -42.56
CA GLY A 187 5.25 21.18 -43.41
C GLY A 187 4.24 22.22 -42.92
N LEU A 188 3.48 21.96 -41.84
CA LEU A 188 2.44 22.91 -41.39
C LEU A 188 3.05 24.20 -40.81
N TRP A 189 4.21 24.11 -40.15
CA TRP A 189 4.85 25.26 -39.50
C TRP A 189 5.30 26.35 -40.49
N GLU A 190 5.75 25.97 -41.68
CA GLU A 190 6.10 26.91 -42.75
C GLU A 190 4.88 27.70 -43.24
N ILE A 191 3.70 27.06 -43.23
CA ILE A 191 2.43 27.71 -43.56
C ILE A 191 2.04 28.68 -42.45
N VAL A 192 2.09 28.23 -41.20
CA VAL A 192 1.79 29.05 -40.01
C VAL A 192 2.65 30.32 -40.00
N LEU A 193 3.97 30.20 -40.14
CA LEU A 193 4.88 31.36 -40.13
C LEU A 193 4.59 32.36 -41.26
N ARG A 194 4.33 31.85 -42.46
CA ARG A 194 4.01 32.67 -43.64
C ARG A 194 2.69 33.41 -43.48
N GLU A 195 1.65 32.76 -42.96
CA GLU A 195 0.31 33.36 -42.81
C GLU A 195 0.19 34.30 -41.60
N LEU A 196 0.99 34.08 -40.55
CA LEU A 196 1.07 34.99 -39.41
C LEU A 196 1.89 36.24 -39.74
N GLY A 197 2.89 36.14 -40.62
CA GLY A 197 3.74 37.26 -40.99
C GLY A 197 4.58 37.81 -39.83
N ARG A 198 4.93 36.96 -38.86
CA ARG A 198 5.73 37.30 -37.67
C ARG A 198 7.07 36.55 -37.70
N GLY A 199 8.09 37.13 -37.07
CA GLY A 199 9.35 36.42 -36.83
C GLY A 199 9.13 35.19 -35.94
N PRO A 200 9.75 34.04 -36.22
CA PRO A 200 9.59 32.82 -35.40
C PRO A 200 9.85 33.08 -33.91
N GLU A 201 10.84 33.90 -33.58
CA GLU A 201 11.23 34.27 -32.23
C GLU A 201 10.18 35.10 -31.47
N GLN A 202 9.17 35.63 -32.18
CA GLN A 202 8.03 36.36 -31.63
C GLN A 202 6.84 35.47 -31.31
N ILE A 203 6.96 34.16 -31.56
CA ILE A 203 5.92 33.16 -31.34
C ILE A 203 6.35 32.28 -30.18
N VAL A 204 5.47 32.11 -29.21
CA VAL A 204 5.57 31.05 -28.20
C VAL A 204 4.56 29.98 -28.55
N HIS A 205 5.01 28.73 -28.68
CA HIS A 205 4.12 27.60 -28.92
C HIS A 205 4.10 26.64 -27.73
N ILE A 206 2.92 26.16 -27.37
CA ILE A 206 2.71 25.12 -26.35
C ILE A 206 2.01 23.94 -27.01
N GLY A 207 2.57 22.74 -26.87
CA GLY A 207 1.95 21.50 -27.33
C GLY A 207 2.54 20.26 -26.66
N ASP A 208 1.88 19.13 -26.75
CA ASP A 208 2.20 17.91 -26.01
C ASP A 208 3.18 16.99 -26.74
N HIS A 209 3.30 17.10 -28.07
CA HIS A 209 4.11 16.18 -28.85
C HIS A 209 5.56 16.67 -29.01
N GLU A 210 6.52 15.88 -28.51
CA GLU A 210 7.95 16.23 -28.51
C GLU A 210 8.48 16.67 -29.89
N THR A 211 8.24 15.89 -30.94
CA THR A 211 8.70 16.27 -32.29
C THR A 211 7.85 17.37 -32.94
N ALA A 212 6.53 17.20 -33.02
CA ALA A 212 5.62 18.08 -33.78
C ALA A 212 5.43 19.47 -33.15
N ASP A 213 5.47 19.56 -31.83
CA ASP A 213 5.20 20.79 -31.08
C ASP A 213 6.45 21.38 -30.42
N HIS A 214 7.53 20.63 -30.26
CA HIS A 214 8.76 21.15 -29.67
C HIS A 214 9.93 21.16 -30.64
N GLU A 215 10.41 20.02 -31.11
CA GLU A 215 11.66 19.96 -31.89
C GLU A 215 11.58 20.67 -33.24
N VAL A 216 10.50 20.45 -34.02
CA VAL A 216 10.32 21.05 -35.35
C VAL A 216 10.13 22.57 -35.29
N PRO A 217 9.18 23.11 -34.51
CA PRO A 217 9.05 24.57 -34.38
C PRO A 217 10.31 25.23 -33.78
N ALA A 218 10.97 24.59 -32.81
CA ALA A 218 12.21 25.12 -32.23
C ALA A 218 13.34 25.24 -33.28
N LYS A 219 13.47 24.28 -34.19
CA LYS A 219 14.43 24.34 -35.31
C LYS A 219 14.16 25.51 -36.26
N LEU A 220 12.91 25.95 -36.36
CA LEU A 220 12.50 27.12 -37.15
C LEU A 220 12.64 28.45 -36.39
N GLY A 221 13.07 28.42 -35.12
CA GLY A 221 13.26 29.60 -34.27
C GLY A 221 12.05 29.98 -33.39
N VAL A 222 10.98 29.17 -33.39
CA VAL A 222 9.83 29.36 -32.50
C VAL A 222 10.21 29.01 -31.06
N ARG A 223 9.73 29.79 -30.08
CA ARG A 223 9.91 29.46 -28.66
C ARG A 223 8.93 28.36 -28.25
N ALA A 224 9.34 27.11 -28.37
CA ALA A 224 8.48 25.97 -28.12
C ALA A 224 8.54 25.46 -26.68
N VAL A 225 7.39 25.07 -26.13
CA VAL A 225 7.21 24.52 -24.78
C VAL A 225 6.57 23.15 -24.92
N HIS A 226 7.32 22.11 -24.57
CA HIS A 226 6.82 20.73 -24.54
C HIS A 226 5.95 20.53 -23.29
N TYR A 227 4.63 20.57 -23.47
CA TYR A 227 3.62 20.37 -22.43
C TYR A 227 3.36 18.89 -22.20
N ARG A 228 4.33 18.20 -21.59
CA ARG A 228 4.27 16.77 -21.37
C ARG A 228 3.17 16.39 -20.35
N ARG A 229 2.17 15.62 -20.80
CA ARG A 229 1.08 15.12 -19.94
C ARG A 229 1.57 14.09 -18.91
N LEU A 230 2.33 13.08 -19.35
CA LEU A 230 2.79 11.94 -18.53
C LEU A 230 4.32 11.89 -18.49
N ASP A 231 4.93 11.96 -17.31
CA ASP A 231 6.38 11.74 -17.14
C ASP A 231 6.72 10.24 -17.04
N ASP A 232 8.01 9.88 -17.17
CA ASP A 232 8.44 8.48 -17.25
C ASP A 232 8.13 7.70 -15.96
N ALA A 233 8.33 8.31 -14.79
CA ALA A 233 8.04 7.65 -13.52
C ALA A 233 6.53 7.44 -13.31
N TYR A 234 5.68 8.34 -13.82
CA TYR A 234 4.24 8.15 -13.77
C TYR A 234 3.76 7.10 -14.79
N LEU A 235 4.45 6.90 -15.91
CA LEU A 235 4.18 5.76 -16.80
C LEU A 235 4.40 4.42 -16.08
N ASP A 236 5.47 4.29 -15.28
CA ASP A 236 5.71 3.09 -14.46
C ASP A 236 4.57 2.83 -13.46
N VAL A 237 4.00 3.90 -12.90
CA VAL A 237 2.83 3.83 -12.00
C VAL A 237 1.58 3.36 -12.76
N LEU A 238 1.33 3.88 -13.96
CA LEU A 238 0.21 3.45 -14.81
C LEU A 238 0.35 1.99 -15.23
N GLU A 239 1.56 1.55 -15.61
CA GLU A 239 1.85 0.16 -15.95
C GLU A 239 1.62 -0.77 -14.75
N ARG A 240 2.09 -0.40 -13.55
CA ARG A 240 1.81 -1.11 -12.29
C ARG A 240 0.30 -1.28 -12.05
N GLU A 241 -0.48 -0.26 -12.39
CA GLU A 241 -1.94 -0.24 -12.23
C GLU A 241 -2.68 -0.91 -13.39
N ARG A 242 -1.96 -1.50 -14.36
CA ARG A 242 -2.48 -2.08 -15.60
C ARG A 242 -3.32 -1.09 -16.42
N GLU A 243 -3.04 0.19 -16.27
CA GLU A 243 -3.58 1.20 -17.15
C GLU A 243 -2.80 1.12 -18.47
N PRO A 244 -3.46 0.84 -19.60
CA PRO A 244 -2.74 0.63 -20.83
C PRO A 244 -2.16 1.95 -21.34
N VAL A 245 -0.83 2.05 -21.37
CA VAL A 245 -0.10 3.25 -21.84
C VAL A 245 0.15 3.23 -23.35
N ALA A 246 0.30 2.03 -23.94
CA ALA A 246 0.57 1.89 -25.38
C ALA A 246 -0.63 2.38 -26.21
N PRO A 247 -0.44 3.27 -27.22
CA PRO A 247 -1.56 3.88 -27.98
C PRO A 247 -2.53 2.87 -28.61
N PHE A 248 -2.01 1.72 -29.07
CA PHE A 248 -2.77 0.66 -29.73
C PHE A 248 -2.88 -0.63 -28.89
N GLY A 249 -2.59 -0.55 -27.59
CA GLY A 249 -2.73 -1.68 -26.66
C GLY A 249 -4.18 -2.10 -26.41
N GLY A 250 -4.38 -3.01 -25.44
CA GLY A 250 -5.70 -3.43 -24.97
C GLY A 250 -6.56 -2.24 -24.49
N TYR A 251 -7.88 -2.42 -24.43
CA TYR A 251 -8.82 -1.40 -23.93
C TYR A 251 -8.59 -1.10 -22.44
N ALA A 252 -8.78 0.16 -22.03
CA ALA A 252 -8.63 0.54 -20.64
C ALA A 252 -9.71 -0.11 -19.74
N PRO A 253 -9.32 -0.74 -18.62
CA PRO A 253 -10.28 -1.34 -17.70
C PRO A 253 -11.03 -0.29 -16.88
N ASP A 254 -12.24 -0.63 -16.42
CA ASP A 254 -13.09 0.19 -15.54
C ASP A 254 -13.31 1.61 -16.06
N LEU A 255 -13.62 1.74 -17.35
CA LEU A 255 -14.15 2.98 -17.89
C LEU A 255 -15.67 3.01 -17.69
N ASP A 256 -16.15 4.17 -17.28
CA ASP A 256 -17.56 4.50 -17.22
C ASP A 256 -18.06 4.89 -18.61
N ASP A 257 -19.24 4.39 -18.99
CA ASP A 257 -19.84 4.64 -20.31
C ASP A 257 -20.07 6.14 -20.58
N ARG A 258 -20.31 6.93 -19.53
CA ARG A 258 -20.62 8.36 -19.63
C ARG A 258 -19.39 9.23 -19.35
N ASP A 259 -18.67 8.91 -18.28
CA ASP A 259 -17.64 9.80 -17.74
C ASP A 259 -16.20 9.30 -18.00
N GLY A 260 -16.04 8.17 -18.70
CA GLY A 260 -14.76 7.58 -19.04
C GLY A 260 -13.96 7.20 -17.81
N ASP A 261 -12.77 7.77 -17.63
CA ASP A 261 -11.95 7.56 -16.43
C ASP A 261 -12.16 8.64 -15.36
N PHE A 262 -13.22 9.45 -15.48
CA PHE A 262 -13.52 10.58 -14.60
C PHE A 262 -12.46 11.69 -14.64
N GLY A 263 -11.50 11.60 -15.58
CA GLY A 263 -10.32 12.45 -15.65
C GLY A 263 -9.20 12.07 -14.68
N LEU A 264 -9.31 10.92 -14.00
CA LEU A 264 -8.33 10.49 -13.00
C LEU A 264 -6.91 10.41 -13.58
N THR A 265 -6.73 9.87 -14.79
CA THR A 265 -5.38 9.72 -15.37
C THR A 265 -4.69 11.06 -15.56
N THR A 266 -5.39 12.04 -16.13
CA THR A 266 -4.84 13.39 -16.38
C THR A 266 -4.64 14.16 -15.09
N LEU A 267 -5.64 14.21 -14.20
CA LEU A 267 -5.57 15.02 -12.99
C LEU A 267 -4.51 14.49 -12.02
N ARG A 268 -4.32 13.17 -11.94
CA ARG A 268 -3.21 12.56 -11.18
C ARG A 268 -1.85 12.96 -11.75
N ALA A 269 -1.68 12.89 -13.08
CA ALA A 269 -0.43 13.30 -13.72
C ALA A 269 -0.10 14.78 -13.47
N LYS A 270 -1.12 15.65 -13.54
CA LYS A 270 -0.99 17.09 -13.23
C LYS A 270 -0.63 17.32 -11.75
N ALA A 271 -1.29 16.63 -10.82
CA ALA A 271 -1.01 16.76 -9.39
C ALA A 271 0.40 16.26 -9.02
N VAL A 272 0.84 15.14 -9.60
CA VAL A 272 2.21 14.62 -9.45
C VAL A 272 3.24 15.67 -9.85
N ARG A 273 3.00 16.38 -10.96
CA ARG A 273 3.90 17.41 -11.49
C ARG A 273 3.77 18.79 -10.82
N SER A 274 2.74 19.02 -10.01
CA SER A 274 2.54 20.31 -9.34
C SER A 274 3.38 20.48 -8.06
N GLY A 275 4.25 19.51 -7.75
CA GLY A 275 5.17 19.59 -6.63
C GLY A 275 6.23 20.67 -6.85
N VAL A 276 6.70 21.27 -5.76
CA VAL A 276 7.90 22.12 -5.79
C VAL A 276 9.14 21.25 -6.02
N PRO A 277 10.24 21.77 -6.61
CA PRO A 277 11.50 21.04 -6.66
C PRO A 277 11.94 20.60 -5.27
N PHE A 278 11.88 19.30 -5.00
CA PHE A 278 12.21 18.74 -3.69
C PHE A 278 13.72 18.65 -3.47
N THR A 279 14.14 18.83 -2.22
CA THR A 279 15.56 18.80 -1.84
C THR A 279 16.15 17.39 -1.82
N THR A 280 15.31 16.35 -1.69
CA THR A 280 15.70 14.95 -1.66
C THR A 280 14.75 14.10 -2.50
N SER A 281 15.25 12.98 -3.03
CA SER A 281 14.43 11.99 -3.74
C SER A 281 13.36 11.35 -2.86
N ALA A 282 13.59 11.26 -1.55
CA ALA A 282 12.61 10.72 -0.61
C ALA A 282 11.35 11.60 -0.51
N LEU A 283 11.52 12.92 -0.48
CA LEU A 283 10.40 13.86 -0.47
C LEU A 283 9.66 13.86 -1.81
N ASP A 284 10.36 13.75 -2.94
CA ASP A 284 9.73 13.60 -4.26
C ASP A 284 8.88 12.33 -4.34
N ALA A 285 9.42 11.18 -3.93
CA ALA A 285 8.67 9.92 -3.89
C ALA A 285 7.46 10.00 -2.94
N ALA A 286 7.61 10.62 -1.77
CA ALA A 286 6.51 10.87 -0.85
C ALA A 286 5.40 11.75 -1.46
N TRP A 287 5.78 12.85 -2.13
CA TRP A 287 4.83 13.72 -2.83
C TRP A 287 4.08 12.97 -3.92
N ARG A 288 4.81 12.22 -4.75
CA ARG A 288 4.25 11.44 -5.85
C ARG A 288 3.30 10.35 -5.37
N TYR A 289 3.64 9.67 -4.26
CA TYR A 289 2.73 8.72 -3.62
C TYR A 289 1.46 9.41 -3.11
N GLY A 290 1.60 10.56 -2.47
CA GLY A 290 0.49 11.38 -2.00
C GLY A 290 -0.43 11.86 -3.12
N ALA A 291 0.12 12.46 -4.18
CA ALA A 291 -0.65 13.04 -5.29
C ALA A 291 -1.18 12.00 -6.28
N GLY A 292 -0.39 10.94 -6.52
CA GLY A 292 -0.67 9.93 -7.54
C GLY A 292 -1.45 8.72 -7.01
N VAL A 293 -1.31 8.35 -5.73
CA VAL A 293 -1.93 7.12 -5.17
C VAL A 293 -3.00 7.47 -4.14
N LEU A 294 -2.63 8.05 -3.00
CA LEU A 294 -3.59 8.28 -1.91
C LEU A 294 -4.53 9.46 -2.15
N GLY A 295 -4.09 10.49 -2.87
CA GLY A 295 -4.86 11.67 -3.23
C GLY A 295 -6.19 11.34 -3.91
N PRO A 296 -6.20 10.62 -5.05
CA PRO A 296 -7.44 10.22 -5.71
C PRO A 296 -8.31 9.32 -4.84
N VAL A 297 -7.71 8.36 -4.13
CA VAL A 297 -8.45 7.41 -3.27
C VAL A 297 -9.17 8.12 -2.13
N LEU A 298 -8.46 8.99 -1.42
CA LEU A 298 -9.01 9.73 -0.28
C LEU A 298 -9.94 10.86 -0.72
N THR A 299 -9.75 11.43 -1.92
CA THR A 299 -10.72 12.36 -2.51
C THR A 299 -12.03 11.66 -2.81
N GLY A 300 -12.00 10.46 -3.41
CA GLY A 300 -13.20 9.66 -3.64
C GLY A 300 -13.89 9.22 -2.35
N PHE A 301 -13.11 8.84 -1.33
CA PHE A 301 -13.64 8.50 0.00
C PHE A 301 -14.28 9.72 0.69
N ALA A 302 -13.65 10.89 0.60
CA ALA A 302 -14.18 12.13 1.16
C ALA A 302 -15.48 12.58 0.48
N GLU A 303 -15.53 12.53 -0.86
CA GLU A 303 -16.77 12.79 -1.62
C GLU A 303 -17.86 11.79 -1.22
N TRP A 304 -17.54 10.50 -1.12
CA TRP A 304 -18.50 9.46 -0.73
C TRP A 304 -19.05 9.68 0.68
N ALA A 305 -18.19 9.98 1.66
CA ALA A 305 -18.62 10.22 3.02
C ALA A 305 -19.50 11.48 3.13
N ALA A 306 -19.12 12.57 2.45
CA ALA A 306 -19.91 13.79 2.41
C ALA A 306 -21.27 13.58 1.72
N TRP A 307 -21.29 12.88 0.58
CA TRP A 307 -22.52 12.53 -0.13
C TRP A 307 -23.46 11.67 0.73
N LYS A 308 -22.95 10.60 1.36
CA LYS A 308 -23.73 9.73 2.25
C LYS A 308 -24.37 10.50 3.40
N ALA A 309 -23.61 11.43 3.99
CA ALA A 309 -24.11 12.27 5.06
C ALA A 309 -25.18 13.25 4.56
N HIS A 310 -24.95 13.88 3.41
CA HIS A 310 -25.91 14.79 2.78
C HIS A 310 -27.24 14.11 2.46
N GLU A 311 -27.21 12.93 1.82
CA GLU A 311 -28.42 12.16 1.51
C GLU A 311 -29.17 11.69 2.75
N ALA A 312 -28.45 11.34 3.82
CA ALA A 312 -29.06 10.92 5.07
C ALA A 312 -29.57 12.10 5.93
N GLY A 313 -29.30 13.36 5.55
CA GLY A 313 -29.58 14.53 6.37
C GLY A 313 -28.65 14.68 7.59
N THR A 314 -27.54 13.95 7.61
CA THR A 314 -26.52 14.02 8.67
C THR A 314 -25.63 15.23 8.46
N ARG A 315 -25.85 16.30 9.23
CA ARG A 315 -25.07 17.55 9.11
C ARG A 315 -23.65 17.47 9.68
N ARG A 316 -23.39 16.58 10.62
CA ARG A 316 -22.08 16.45 11.31
C ARG A 316 -21.53 15.03 11.21
N LEU A 317 -20.30 14.93 10.70
CA LEU A 317 -19.49 13.71 10.68
C LEU A 317 -18.34 13.83 11.68
N TRP A 318 -17.99 12.74 12.35
CA TRP A 318 -16.96 12.70 13.38
C TRP A 318 -15.80 11.82 12.96
N CYS A 319 -14.67 12.41 12.63
CA CYS A 319 -13.49 11.66 12.19
C CYS A 319 -12.63 11.29 13.42
N SER A 320 -12.36 10.00 13.65
CA SER A 320 -11.56 9.57 14.80
C SER A 320 -10.16 10.18 14.75
N MET A 321 -9.68 10.73 15.87
CA MET A 321 -8.36 11.37 15.94
C MET A 321 -7.20 10.41 15.70
N ARG A 322 -6.06 10.98 15.29
CA ARG A 322 -4.97 10.43 14.46
C ARG A 322 -5.26 10.56 12.97
N GLU A 323 -6.25 9.88 12.42
CA GLU A 323 -6.57 10.00 10.98
C GLU A 323 -7.51 11.19 10.69
N GLY A 324 -8.25 11.63 11.71
CA GLY A 324 -9.40 12.50 11.55
C GLY A 324 -9.12 13.95 11.17
N GLU A 325 -7.91 14.47 11.42
CA GLU A 325 -7.55 15.83 11.02
C GLU A 325 -7.55 15.98 9.49
N LEU A 326 -6.80 15.11 8.80
CA LEU A 326 -6.78 15.12 7.34
C LEU A 326 -8.13 14.72 6.75
N LEU A 327 -8.76 13.65 7.26
CA LEU A 327 -10.06 13.19 6.74
C LEU A 327 -11.15 14.26 6.87
N SER A 328 -11.26 14.93 8.02
CA SER A 328 -12.26 15.99 8.20
C SER A 328 -12.04 17.17 7.26
N ARG A 329 -10.78 17.55 7.02
CA ARG A 329 -10.43 18.56 6.03
C ARG A 329 -10.86 18.15 4.62
N LEU A 330 -10.49 16.94 4.19
CA LEU A 330 -10.85 16.45 2.85
C LEU A 330 -12.37 16.41 2.65
N ILE A 331 -13.13 15.96 3.65
CA ILE A 331 -14.60 15.88 3.60
C ILE A 331 -15.21 17.28 3.53
N ASN A 332 -14.72 18.23 4.31
CA ASN A 332 -15.19 19.61 4.28
C ASN A 332 -14.92 20.28 2.93
N GLU A 333 -13.71 20.12 2.37
CA GLU A 333 -13.35 20.67 1.07
C GLU A 333 -14.20 20.05 -0.06
N ALA A 334 -14.49 18.74 0.00
CA ALA A 334 -15.38 18.06 -0.94
C ALA A 334 -16.84 18.54 -0.83
N ALA A 335 -17.36 18.65 0.41
CA ALA A 335 -18.71 19.15 0.67
C ALA A 335 -18.89 20.60 0.19
N GLU A 336 -17.89 21.46 0.42
CA GLU A 336 -17.90 22.84 -0.06
C GLU A 336 -17.92 22.91 -1.59
N ALA A 337 -17.04 22.17 -2.26
CA ALA A 337 -16.98 22.16 -3.73
C ALA A 337 -18.28 21.67 -4.39
N ARG A 338 -19.01 20.76 -3.72
CA ARG A 338 -20.28 20.19 -4.20
C ARG A 338 -21.53 20.91 -3.68
N GLY A 339 -21.38 21.89 -2.78
CA GLY A 339 -22.51 22.58 -2.15
C GLY A 339 -23.34 21.71 -1.18
N TRP A 340 -22.75 20.70 -0.57
CA TRP A 340 -23.42 19.82 0.40
C TRP A 340 -23.42 20.41 1.82
N ASP A 341 -24.58 20.38 2.50
CA ASP A 341 -24.76 20.82 3.90
C ASP A 341 -24.20 19.78 4.89
N VAL A 342 -22.88 19.59 4.87
CA VAL A 342 -22.16 18.65 5.75
C VAL A 342 -20.91 19.33 6.33
N ARG A 343 -20.63 19.04 7.60
CA ARG A 343 -19.41 19.42 8.29
C ARG A 343 -18.79 18.19 8.95
N ALA A 344 -17.52 17.96 8.69
CA ALA A 344 -16.72 16.96 9.38
C ALA A 344 -15.84 17.63 10.43
N ALA A 345 -15.69 17.00 11.59
CA ALA A 345 -14.82 17.45 12.66
C ALA A 345 -14.08 16.27 13.29
N PRO A 346 -12.84 16.48 13.76
CA PRO A 346 -12.13 15.46 14.52
C PRO A 346 -12.82 15.18 15.86
N VAL A 347 -12.77 13.92 16.31
CA VAL A 347 -13.19 13.49 17.65
C VAL A 347 -12.13 12.61 18.29
N TRP A 348 -11.78 12.88 19.55
CA TRP A 348 -10.87 12.02 20.28
C TRP A 348 -11.54 10.69 20.58
N LEU A 349 -11.07 9.63 19.94
CA LEU A 349 -11.41 8.24 20.20
C LEU A 349 -10.18 7.40 19.88
N SER A 350 -9.97 6.33 20.62
CA SER A 350 -8.97 5.32 20.27
C SER A 350 -9.49 3.94 20.58
N ARG A 351 -8.96 2.94 19.87
CA ARG A 351 -9.27 1.54 20.12
C ARG A 351 -9.02 1.16 21.58
N PHE A 352 -7.93 1.64 22.16
CA PHE A 352 -7.57 1.40 23.56
C PHE A 352 -8.60 1.98 24.53
N VAL A 353 -8.86 3.30 24.47
CA VAL A 353 -9.75 3.98 25.42
C VAL A 353 -11.19 3.50 25.29
N THR A 354 -11.68 3.30 24.07
CA THR A 354 -13.04 2.78 23.85
C THR A 354 -13.18 1.34 24.35
N SER A 355 -12.17 0.49 24.13
CA SER A 355 -12.20 -0.89 24.66
C SER A 355 -12.21 -0.92 26.18
N LEU A 356 -11.45 -0.05 26.86
CA LEU A 356 -11.48 0.05 28.32
C LEU A 356 -12.81 0.62 28.83
N ALA A 357 -13.36 1.65 28.17
CA ALA A 357 -14.66 2.23 28.53
C ALA A 357 -15.84 1.27 28.31
N GLY A 358 -15.76 0.39 27.32
CA GLY A 358 -16.77 -0.63 27.02
C GLY A 358 -16.59 -1.94 27.79
N LEU A 359 -15.51 -2.10 28.56
CA LEU A 359 -15.19 -3.34 29.27
C LEU A 359 -16.20 -3.63 30.39
N ASP A 360 -16.59 -4.90 30.53
CA ASP A 360 -17.26 -5.40 31.73
C ASP A 360 -16.21 -5.98 32.69
N PRO A 361 -15.97 -5.35 33.86
CA PRO A 361 -14.94 -5.78 34.80
C PRO A 361 -15.28 -7.09 35.53
N HIS A 362 -16.51 -7.59 35.42
CA HIS A 362 -16.96 -8.84 36.03
C HIS A 362 -16.93 -10.03 35.07
N ASP A 363 -16.72 -9.78 33.78
CA ASP A 363 -16.62 -10.81 32.75
C ASP A 363 -15.15 -11.19 32.51
N THR A 364 -14.75 -12.36 33.02
CA THR A 364 -13.39 -12.89 32.87
C THR A 364 -12.97 -13.04 31.41
N ASP A 365 -13.88 -13.44 30.52
CA ASP A 365 -13.58 -13.61 29.09
C ASP A 365 -13.37 -12.26 28.41
N ALA A 366 -14.16 -11.25 28.77
CA ALA A 366 -13.97 -9.88 28.28
C ALA A 366 -12.63 -9.28 28.74
N VAL A 367 -12.26 -9.48 30.01
CA VAL A 367 -10.97 -9.03 30.57
C VAL A 367 -9.81 -9.77 29.90
N HIS A 368 -9.93 -11.09 29.72
CA HIS A 368 -8.95 -11.90 29.01
C HIS A 368 -8.75 -11.43 27.56
N ALA A 369 -9.84 -11.18 26.83
CA ALA A 369 -9.79 -10.67 25.47
C ALA A 369 -9.14 -9.27 25.40
N PHE A 370 -9.44 -8.38 26.34
CA PHE A 370 -8.79 -7.06 26.45
C PHE A 370 -7.28 -7.19 26.65
N ILE A 371 -6.86 -8.02 27.62
CA ILE A 371 -5.44 -8.29 27.92
C ILE A 371 -4.72 -8.86 26.71
N ARG A 372 -5.33 -9.85 26.03
CA ARG A 372 -4.77 -10.46 24.82
C ARG A 372 -4.62 -9.50 23.64
N THR A 373 -5.45 -8.46 23.60
CA THR A 373 -5.35 -7.43 22.56
C THR A 373 -4.16 -6.51 22.80
N GLY A 374 -3.75 -6.33 24.07
CA GLY A 374 -2.53 -5.62 24.47
C GLY A 374 -1.26 -6.43 24.24
N TYR A 375 -0.88 -6.60 22.97
CA TYR A 375 0.26 -7.42 22.58
C TYR A 375 1.59 -6.98 23.22
N ARG A 376 2.34 -7.95 23.77
CA ARG A 376 3.67 -7.80 24.39
C ARG A 376 3.74 -6.87 25.60
N LEU A 377 2.61 -6.55 26.24
CA LEU A 377 2.64 -5.93 27.56
C LEU A 377 3.18 -6.93 28.58
N THR A 378 4.07 -6.48 29.46
CA THR A 378 4.35 -7.22 30.69
C THR A 378 3.15 -7.17 31.62
N VAL A 379 3.04 -8.11 32.55
CA VAL A 379 1.98 -8.07 33.59
C VAL A 379 2.00 -6.72 34.31
N ARG A 380 3.17 -6.18 34.66
CA ARG A 380 3.33 -4.85 35.27
C ARG A 380 2.75 -3.73 34.41
N GLN A 381 2.94 -3.77 33.09
CA GLN A 381 2.43 -2.75 32.18
C GLN A 381 0.92 -2.88 31.99
N ALA A 382 0.39 -4.10 31.88
CA ALA A 382 -1.05 -4.35 31.83
C ALA A 382 -1.73 -3.83 33.11
N LEU A 383 -1.13 -4.07 34.28
CA LEU A 383 -1.60 -3.50 35.55
C LEU A 383 -1.55 -1.98 35.55
N LYS A 384 -0.46 -1.37 35.09
CA LYS A 384 -0.33 0.08 34.97
C LYS A 384 -1.41 0.69 34.07
N VAL A 385 -1.72 0.03 32.94
CA VAL A 385 -2.81 0.39 32.03
C VAL A 385 -4.17 0.38 32.72
N LEU A 386 -4.37 -0.55 33.66
CA LEU A 386 -5.59 -0.70 34.45
C LEU A 386 -5.59 0.13 35.74
N ASP A 387 -4.60 1.01 35.92
CA ASP A 387 -4.38 1.80 37.14
C ASP A 387 -4.24 0.95 38.43
N LEU A 388 -3.58 -0.20 38.27
CA LEU A 388 -3.23 -1.14 39.34
C LEU A 388 -1.72 -1.11 39.59
N GLN A 389 -1.34 -1.17 40.86
CA GLN A 389 0.04 -1.27 41.30
C GLN A 389 0.42 -2.74 41.49
N PRO A 390 1.70 -3.11 41.27
CA PRO A 390 2.19 -4.47 41.54
C PRO A 390 1.88 -5.00 42.95
N GLY A 391 1.87 -4.11 43.96
CA GLY A 391 1.54 -4.46 45.33
C GLY A 391 0.08 -4.86 45.56
N ASP A 392 -0.81 -4.53 44.62
CA ASP A 392 -2.23 -4.86 44.68
C ASP A 392 -2.51 -6.31 44.29
N VAL A 393 -1.60 -6.94 43.55
CA VAL A 393 -1.72 -8.32 43.02
C VAL A 393 -0.58 -9.21 43.52
N PRO A 394 -0.53 -9.57 44.82
CA PRO A 394 0.52 -10.44 45.35
C PRO A 394 0.63 -11.78 44.62
N GLY A 395 -0.49 -12.32 44.13
CA GLY A 395 -0.54 -13.58 43.38
C GLY A 395 0.20 -13.56 42.03
N LEU A 396 0.50 -12.37 41.49
CA LEU A 396 1.23 -12.18 40.23
C LEU A 396 2.64 -11.61 40.45
N ALA A 397 3.12 -11.52 41.71
CA ALA A 397 4.36 -10.84 42.05
C ALA A 397 5.59 -11.43 41.33
N THR A 398 5.61 -12.74 41.09
CA THR A 398 6.68 -13.44 40.37
C THR A 398 6.60 -13.29 38.85
N GLU A 399 5.47 -12.81 38.33
CA GLU A 399 5.18 -12.71 36.89
C GLU A 399 5.18 -11.26 36.39
N LEU A 400 5.42 -10.28 37.25
CA LEU A 400 5.30 -8.85 36.94
C LEU A 400 6.06 -8.43 35.68
N ASP A 401 7.26 -8.96 35.47
CA ASP A 401 8.11 -8.60 34.34
C ASP A 401 7.96 -9.58 33.16
N THR A 402 7.11 -10.60 33.31
CA THR A 402 6.78 -11.56 32.25
C THR A 402 5.89 -10.91 31.21
N VAL A 403 6.23 -11.10 29.94
CA VAL A 403 5.44 -10.65 28.80
C VAL A 403 4.19 -11.52 28.69
N ILE A 404 3.03 -10.89 28.46
CA ILE A 404 1.78 -11.58 28.16
C ILE A 404 1.80 -11.94 26.66
N ASP A 405 2.56 -12.98 26.34
CA ASP A 405 2.72 -13.51 24.99
C ASP A 405 2.00 -14.84 24.78
N ASN A 406 1.60 -15.52 25.85
CA ASN A 406 0.86 -16.79 25.82
C ASN A 406 -0.49 -16.73 26.54
N GLY A 407 -1.39 -17.65 26.19
CA GLY A 407 -2.75 -17.73 26.74
C GLY A 407 -2.79 -18.01 28.24
N ASP A 408 -1.85 -18.80 28.76
CA ASP A 408 -1.88 -19.21 30.17
C ASP A 408 -1.63 -18.04 31.13
N ILE A 409 -0.69 -17.14 30.80
CA ILE A 409 -0.44 -15.93 31.60
C ILE A 409 -1.64 -14.98 31.49
N ALA A 410 -2.15 -14.77 30.27
CA ALA A 410 -3.30 -13.90 30.06
C ALA A 410 -4.52 -14.37 30.88
N ASP A 411 -4.80 -15.68 30.88
CA ASP A 411 -5.85 -16.32 31.67
C ASP A 411 -5.63 -16.13 33.18
N ARG A 412 -4.40 -16.33 33.67
CA ARG A 412 -4.08 -16.13 35.09
C ARG A 412 -4.28 -14.68 35.52
N VAL A 413 -3.83 -13.72 34.72
CA VAL A 413 -4.03 -12.30 34.99
C VAL A 413 -5.53 -11.98 35.01
N ALA A 414 -6.28 -12.42 34.00
CA ALA A 414 -7.73 -12.18 33.91
C ALA A 414 -8.50 -12.76 35.10
N ARG A 415 -8.26 -14.04 35.46
CA ARG A 415 -8.87 -14.67 36.63
C ARG A 415 -8.50 -13.95 37.93
N THR A 416 -7.22 -13.60 38.11
CA THR A 416 -6.79 -12.87 39.31
C THR A 416 -7.53 -11.54 39.47
N LEU A 417 -7.67 -10.78 38.39
CA LEU A 417 -8.35 -9.48 38.40
C LEU A 417 -9.86 -9.60 38.61
N THR A 418 -10.50 -10.67 38.16
CA THR A 418 -11.96 -10.84 38.22
C THR A 418 -12.45 -11.62 39.43
N GLU A 419 -11.71 -12.64 39.89
CA GLU A 419 -12.09 -13.49 41.03
C GLU A 419 -11.69 -12.89 42.39
N THR A 420 -10.76 -11.93 42.41
CA THR A 420 -10.35 -11.26 43.64
C THR A 420 -11.21 -10.01 43.90
N PRO A 421 -12.06 -9.98 44.95
CA PRO A 421 -13.08 -8.94 45.08
C PRO A 421 -12.56 -7.50 45.10
N HIS A 422 -11.45 -7.23 45.81
CA HIS A 422 -10.89 -5.88 45.89
C HIS A 422 -10.26 -5.42 44.57
N LEU A 423 -9.71 -6.34 43.77
CA LEU A 423 -9.15 -6.03 42.45
C LEU A 423 -10.24 -5.81 41.41
N CYS A 424 -11.27 -6.66 41.42
CA CYS A 424 -12.43 -6.49 40.57
C CYS A 424 -13.10 -5.13 40.83
N ASN A 425 -13.26 -4.75 42.10
CA ASN A 425 -13.77 -3.42 42.48
C ASN A 425 -12.89 -2.27 41.95
N ARG A 426 -11.56 -2.39 42.03
CA ARG A 426 -10.65 -1.37 41.49
C ARG A 426 -10.72 -1.27 39.98
N LEU A 427 -10.72 -2.41 39.29
CA LEU A 427 -10.90 -2.46 37.85
C LEU A 427 -12.22 -1.80 37.44
N ALA A 428 -13.30 -2.07 38.17
CA ALA A 428 -14.61 -1.45 37.95
C ALA A 428 -14.57 0.08 38.13
N VAL A 429 -13.83 0.59 39.12
CA VAL A 429 -13.60 2.03 39.32
C VAL A 429 -12.83 2.62 38.13
N THR A 430 -11.72 2.00 37.70
CA THR A 430 -10.92 2.48 36.55
C THR A 430 -11.74 2.51 35.25
N VAL A 431 -12.49 1.45 34.97
CA VAL A 431 -13.35 1.33 33.79
C VAL A 431 -14.44 2.40 33.81
N THR A 432 -15.09 2.60 34.96
CA THR A 432 -16.15 3.60 35.12
C THR A 432 -15.61 5.02 34.96
N ALA A 433 -14.49 5.35 35.61
CA ALA A 433 -13.86 6.66 35.49
C ALA A 433 -13.43 6.96 34.05
N THR A 434 -12.83 5.98 33.35
CA THR A 434 -12.47 6.12 31.94
C THR A 434 -13.70 6.40 31.07
N ARG A 435 -14.80 5.65 31.28
CA ARG A 435 -16.06 5.83 30.57
C ARG A 435 -16.66 7.22 30.79
N GLU A 436 -16.74 7.67 32.04
CA GLU A 436 -17.30 8.98 32.38
C GLU A 436 -16.50 10.13 31.77
N ARG A 437 -15.17 10.07 31.82
CA ARG A 437 -14.30 11.10 31.22
C ARG A 437 -14.40 11.11 29.69
N MET A 438 -14.47 9.93 29.05
CA MET A 438 -14.71 9.82 27.61
C MET A 438 -16.05 10.45 27.22
N ILE A 439 -17.13 10.12 27.94
CA ILE A 439 -18.46 10.70 27.71
C ILE A 439 -18.44 12.22 27.92
N LYS A 440 -17.75 12.71 28.95
CA LYS A 440 -17.58 14.15 29.20
C LYS A 440 -16.90 14.83 28.01
N SER A 441 -15.85 14.22 27.47
CA SER A 441 -15.18 14.72 26.26
C SER A 441 -16.15 14.78 25.07
N LEU A 442 -16.88 13.69 24.79
CA LEU A 442 -17.86 13.62 23.69
C LEU A 442 -19.02 14.62 23.83
N ARG A 443 -19.47 14.91 25.06
CA ARG A 443 -20.45 15.97 25.30
C ARG A 443 -19.87 17.35 25.03
N SER A 444 -18.63 17.61 25.48
CA SER A 444 -17.98 18.91 25.31
C SER A 444 -17.73 19.26 23.84
N THR A 445 -17.49 18.25 22.99
CA THR A 445 -17.31 18.43 21.54
C THR A 445 -18.64 18.53 20.78
N GLY A 446 -19.78 18.22 21.42
CA GLY A 446 -21.09 18.17 20.77
C GLY A 446 -21.33 16.89 19.95
N ALA A 447 -20.52 15.85 20.15
CA ALA A 447 -20.67 14.56 19.46
C ALA A 447 -21.92 13.78 19.88
N LEU A 448 -22.52 14.15 21.01
CA LEU A 448 -23.74 13.55 21.57
C LEU A 448 -24.96 14.47 21.47
N ASP A 449 -24.90 15.55 20.67
CA ASP A 449 -26.00 16.52 20.51
C ASP A 449 -27.18 15.97 19.67
N GLY A 450 -26.91 14.97 18.83
CA GLY A 450 -27.87 14.38 17.90
C GLY A 450 -28.25 12.93 18.27
N PRO A 451 -29.26 12.36 17.60
CA PRO A 451 -29.69 10.98 17.82
C PRO A 451 -28.65 9.95 17.36
N ASP A 452 -27.82 10.33 16.37
CA ASP A 452 -26.79 9.48 15.78
C ASP A 452 -25.42 10.16 15.86
N LEU A 453 -24.39 9.34 16.11
CA LEU A 453 -22.98 9.74 16.02
C LEU A 453 -22.36 8.98 14.85
N THR A 454 -22.22 9.63 13.69
CA THR A 454 -21.63 8.99 12.51
C THR A 454 -20.11 9.20 12.49
N LEU A 455 -19.38 8.11 12.72
CA LEU A 455 -17.93 8.07 12.66
C LEU A 455 -17.43 7.97 11.22
N VAL A 456 -16.29 8.59 10.95
CA VAL A 456 -15.51 8.39 9.72
C VAL A 456 -14.11 7.95 10.10
N ASP A 457 -13.64 6.87 9.49
CA ASP A 457 -12.32 6.26 9.74
C ASP A 457 -11.86 5.50 8.48
N LEU A 458 -10.61 5.05 8.41
CA LEU A 458 -10.13 4.22 7.31
C LEU A 458 -10.70 2.80 7.41
N GLY A 459 -10.77 2.20 8.60
CA GLY A 459 -11.22 0.81 8.77
C GLY A 459 -10.58 0.09 9.96
N TRP A 460 -10.62 -1.24 10.06
CA TRP A 460 -11.24 -2.20 9.12
C TRP A 460 -12.30 -3.07 9.80
N GLY A 461 -12.15 -3.35 11.10
CA GLY A 461 -13.07 -4.20 11.86
C GLY A 461 -14.14 -3.45 12.67
N GLY A 462 -14.16 -2.10 12.63
CA GLY A 462 -15.13 -1.27 13.36
C GLY A 462 -15.08 -1.40 14.89
N THR A 463 -13.92 -1.74 15.46
CA THR A 463 -13.77 -1.96 16.92
C THR A 463 -14.12 -0.72 17.73
N ILE A 464 -13.67 0.47 17.32
CA ILE A 464 -13.96 1.74 18.00
C ILE A 464 -15.48 1.96 18.08
N GLN A 465 -16.17 1.85 16.94
CA GLN A 465 -17.62 2.01 16.86
C GLN A 465 -18.36 1.02 17.77
N ARG A 466 -18.00 -0.27 17.73
CA ARG A 466 -18.66 -1.29 18.56
C ARG A 466 -18.46 -1.03 20.04
N GLN A 467 -17.23 -0.70 20.46
CA GLN A 467 -16.93 -0.46 21.87
C GLN A 467 -17.53 0.86 22.36
N LEU A 468 -17.61 1.87 21.51
CA LEU A 468 -18.33 3.12 21.79
C LEU A 468 -19.82 2.84 22.01
N ALA A 469 -20.46 2.06 21.14
CA ALA A 469 -21.87 1.69 21.30
C ALA A 469 -22.13 0.99 22.63
N ARG A 470 -21.25 0.05 23.01
CA ARG A 470 -21.32 -0.63 24.31
C ARG A 470 -21.16 0.34 25.48
N ALA A 471 -20.21 1.26 25.41
CA ALA A 471 -19.99 2.26 26.45
C ALA A 471 -21.18 3.21 26.63
N LEU A 472 -21.81 3.64 25.53
CA LEU A 472 -23.02 4.48 25.54
C LEU A 472 -24.24 3.73 26.09
N GLU A 473 -24.40 2.45 25.72
CA GLU A 473 -25.45 1.57 26.26
C GLU A 473 -25.34 1.44 27.79
N ILE A 474 -24.14 1.14 28.30
CA ILE A 474 -23.89 1.03 29.75
C ILE A 474 -24.20 2.35 30.46
N ALA A 475 -23.84 3.48 29.84
CA ALA A 475 -24.12 4.81 30.37
C ALA A 475 -25.57 5.29 30.17
N ARG A 476 -26.42 4.48 29.52
CA ARG A 476 -27.82 4.80 29.17
C ARG A 476 -27.96 6.10 28.38
N ILE A 477 -27.06 6.31 27.42
CA ILE A 477 -27.11 7.43 26.48
C ILE A 477 -27.75 6.95 25.19
N ASP A 478 -28.89 7.54 24.83
CA ASP A 478 -29.65 7.21 23.62
C ASP A 478 -29.06 7.90 22.38
N VAL A 479 -27.82 7.54 22.05
CA VAL A 479 -27.12 7.96 20.84
C VAL A 479 -26.57 6.71 20.17
N ARG A 480 -26.87 6.51 18.88
CA ARG A 480 -26.44 5.33 18.13
C ARG A 480 -25.20 5.63 17.28
N PRO A 481 -24.08 4.91 17.48
CA PRO A 481 -22.93 5.06 16.61
C PRO A 481 -23.15 4.41 15.23
N ALA A 482 -22.95 5.19 14.17
CA ALA A 482 -22.81 4.72 12.80
C ALA A 482 -21.36 4.87 12.31
N GLY A 483 -20.98 4.22 11.22
CA GLY A 483 -19.61 4.29 10.69
C GLY A 483 -19.56 4.31 9.16
N LEU A 484 -18.72 5.19 8.63
CA LEU A 484 -18.34 5.29 7.22
C LEU A 484 -16.84 5.03 7.11
N TYR A 485 -16.44 3.99 6.38
CA TYR A 485 -15.07 3.49 6.35
C TYR A 485 -14.50 3.47 4.92
N LEU A 486 -13.19 3.69 4.77
CA LEU A 486 -12.52 3.49 3.48
C LEU A 486 -12.72 2.06 3.01
N ALA A 487 -12.50 1.08 3.89
CA ALA A 487 -13.00 -0.27 3.70
C ALA A 487 -13.25 -1.02 5.02
N THR A 488 -13.97 -2.13 4.95
CA THR A 488 -14.19 -3.04 6.08
C THR A 488 -13.94 -4.49 5.69
N ASP A 489 -13.42 -5.28 6.63
CA ASP A 489 -13.14 -6.71 6.47
C ASP A 489 -14.17 -7.58 7.20
N ASP A 490 -13.97 -8.90 7.19
CA ASP A 490 -14.85 -9.88 7.85
C ASP A 490 -15.04 -9.63 9.35
N ARG A 491 -14.10 -8.95 10.04
CA ARG A 491 -14.23 -8.64 11.47
C ARG A 491 -15.36 -7.64 11.73
N SER A 492 -15.75 -6.85 10.73
CA SER A 492 -16.91 -5.94 10.79
C SER A 492 -18.24 -6.69 10.95
N ALA A 493 -18.29 -8.02 10.72
CA ALA A 493 -19.43 -8.86 11.06
C ALA A 493 -19.92 -8.66 12.51
N ARG A 494 -18.99 -8.41 13.44
CA ARG A 494 -19.31 -8.15 14.86
C ARG A 494 -20.03 -6.83 15.08
N VAL A 495 -19.88 -5.86 14.17
CA VAL A 495 -20.59 -4.57 14.20
C VAL A 495 -22.03 -4.77 13.70
N TYR A 496 -22.20 -5.48 12.59
CA TYR A 496 -23.53 -5.79 12.04
C TYR A 496 -24.37 -6.66 12.99
N LEU A 497 -23.75 -7.67 13.61
CA LEU A 497 -24.41 -8.54 14.61
C LEU A 497 -24.84 -7.76 15.86
N ALA A 498 -24.18 -6.64 16.17
CA ALA A 498 -24.58 -5.73 17.22
C ALA A 498 -25.70 -4.75 16.79
N GLY A 499 -26.23 -4.87 15.57
CA GLY A 499 -27.29 -4.01 15.03
C GLY A 499 -26.83 -2.60 14.66
N LEU A 500 -25.51 -2.39 14.49
CA LEU A 500 -24.92 -1.10 14.17
C LEU A 500 -24.71 -0.94 12.66
N ARG A 501 -24.92 0.28 12.16
CA ARG A 501 -24.66 0.63 10.75
C ARG A 501 -23.17 0.88 10.53
N ALA A 502 -22.55 0.10 9.65
CA ALA A 502 -21.20 0.33 9.15
C ALA A 502 -21.21 0.19 7.62
N GLU A 503 -20.65 1.15 6.91
CA GLU A 503 -20.56 1.11 5.44
C GLU A 503 -19.10 1.29 5.00
N GLY A 504 -18.70 0.54 3.99
CA GLY A 504 -17.37 0.62 3.39
C GLY A 504 -17.40 1.18 1.96
N TYR A 505 -16.45 2.04 1.62
CA TYR A 505 -16.37 2.67 0.30
C TYR A 505 -15.79 1.73 -0.77
N LEU A 506 -14.56 1.26 -0.57
CA LEU A 506 -13.84 0.38 -1.52
C LEU A 506 -14.18 -1.10 -1.30
N ALA A 507 -14.37 -1.50 -0.04
CA ALA A 507 -14.84 -2.84 0.30
C ALA A 507 -15.72 -2.80 1.56
N GLN A 508 -16.76 -3.62 1.57
CA GLN A 508 -17.70 -3.74 2.67
C GLN A 508 -17.80 -5.19 3.13
N ALA A 509 -17.62 -5.42 4.43
CA ALA A 509 -17.70 -6.76 5.04
C ALA A 509 -16.84 -7.81 4.32
N GLY A 510 -15.61 -7.42 3.95
CA GLY A 510 -14.69 -8.31 3.23
C GLY A 510 -14.91 -8.39 1.71
N HIS A 511 -15.84 -7.62 1.12
CA HIS A 511 -16.14 -7.70 -0.32
C HIS A 511 -15.93 -6.36 -1.05
N PRO A 512 -15.20 -6.34 -2.19
CA PRO A 512 -14.52 -7.46 -2.85
C PRO A 512 -13.35 -8.05 -2.04
N ALA A 513 -13.19 -9.38 -2.07
CA ALA A 513 -12.25 -10.11 -1.22
C ALA A 513 -10.80 -9.71 -1.44
N HIS A 514 -10.39 -9.53 -2.70
CA HIS A 514 -9.02 -9.13 -3.05
C HIS A 514 -8.70 -7.74 -2.51
N VAL A 515 -9.58 -6.75 -2.72
CA VAL A 515 -9.41 -5.39 -2.20
C VAL A 515 -9.34 -5.39 -0.68
N ALA A 516 -10.30 -6.03 0.00
CA ALA A 516 -10.32 -6.10 1.45
C ALA A 516 -9.07 -6.78 2.02
N ALA A 517 -8.68 -7.94 1.46
CA ALA A 517 -7.52 -8.70 1.92
C ALA A 517 -6.21 -7.92 1.74
N THR A 518 -5.99 -7.28 0.60
CA THR A 518 -4.75 -6.54 0.32
C THR A 518 -4.62 -5.32 1.22
N VAL A 519 -5.69 -4.53 1.34
CA VAL A 519 -5.65 -3.29 2.15
C VAL A 519 -5.53 -3.63 3.65
N THR A 520 -6.25 -4.64 4.13
CA THR A 520 -6.15 -5.06 5.54
C THR A 520 -4.89 -5.86 5.86
N ARG A 521 -4.15 -6.36 4.86
CA ARG A 521 -2.86 -7.01 5.05
C ARG A 521 -1.75 -6.00 5.33
N SER A 522 -1.84 -4.79 4.77
CA SER A 522 -0.83 -3.73 4.94
C SER A 522 -1.46 -2.37 5.27
N PRO A 523 -2.29 -2.27 6.34
CA PRO A 523 -3.00 -1.04 6.65
C PRO A 523 -2.08 0.08 7.17
N GLU A 524 -0.93 -0.29 7.73
CA GLU A 524 -0.05 0.62 8.47
C GLU A 524 0.52 1.73 7.60
N ILE A 525 0.75 1.49 6.29
CA ILE A 525 1.21 2.55 5.39
C ILE A 525 0.10 3.58 5.14
N VAL A 526 -1.13 3.13 4.87
CA VAL A 526 -2.27 4.02 4.62
C VAL A 526 -2.57 4.84 5.88
N GLU A 527 -2.62 4.17 7.04
CA GLU A 527 -2.83 4.82 8.35
C GLU A 527 -1.71 5.84 8.64
N GLN A 528 -0.43 5.47 8.46
CA GLN A 528 0.68 6.38 8.73
C GLN A 528 0.73 7.60 7.80
N CYS A 529 0.33 7.46 6.54
CA CYS A 529 0.24 8.60 5.62
C CYS A 529 -0.85 9.60 6.03
N VAL A 530 -1.94 9.13 6.66
CA VAL A 530 -3.09 9.97 7.07
C VAL A 530 -2.94 10.52 8.50
N ASN A 531 -2.14 9.85 9.35
CA ASN A 531 -1.96 10.21 10.74
C ASN A 531 -1.47 11.65 10.97
N ALA A 532 -2.14 12.35 11.88
CA ALA A 532 -1.70 13.59 12.49
C ALA A 532 -0.39 13.37 13.26
N LEU A 533 0.37 14.45 13.45
CA LEU A 533 1.68 14.43 14.10
C LEU A 533 1.54 14.53 15.62
N CYS A 534 0.71 13.65 16.20
CA CYS A 534 0.43 13.59 17.63
C CYS A 534 0.47 12.14 18.14
N GLY A 535 0.70 11.98 19.44
CA GLY A 535 0.66 10.66 20.08
C GLY A 535 -0.74 10.07 20.15
N SER A 536 -0.81 8.76 20.37
CA SER A 536 -2.09 8.05 20.56
C SER A 536 -2.85 8.53 21.79
N LEU A 537 -4.18 8.60 21.69
CA LEU A 537 -5.03 8.84 22.84
C LEU A 537 -4.97 7.65 23.81
N ILE A 538 -4.42 7.90 25.00
CA ILE A 538 -4.28 6.91 26.08
C ILE A 538 -5.29 7.11 27.21
N GLY A 539 -5.99 8.26 27.25
CA GLY A 539 -7.03 8.49 28.24
C GLY A 539 -7.55 9.93 28.22
N TYR A 540 -8.23 10.31 29.29
CA TYR A 540 -8.79 11.64 29.48
C TYR A 540 -8.47 12.19 30.87
N GLY A 541 -8.23 13.50 30.94
CA GLY A 541 -8.14 14.25 32.18
C GLY A 541 -9.49 14.35 32.90
N GLU A 542 -9.49 14.85 34.13
CA GLU A 542 -10.74 15.04 34.91
C GLU A 542 -11.69 16.06 34.26
N ASP A 543 -11.13 17.03 33.53
CA ASP A 543 -11.87 18.02 32.75
C ASP A 543 -12.42 17.46 31.40
N GLY A 544 -12.04 16.23 31.02
CA GLY A 544 -12.40 15.63 29.74
C GLY A 544 -11.43 15.96 28.60
N SER A 545 -10.31 16.64 28.89
CA SER A 545 -9.24 16.88 27.92
C SER A 545 -8.52 15.58 27.53
N PRO A 546 -8.09 15.44 26.25
CA PRO A 546 -7.39 14.24 25.80
C PRO A 546 -5.99 14.15 26.41
N VAL A 547 -5.61 12.94 26.84
CA VAL A 547 -4.25 12.62 27.28
C VAL A 547 -3.59 11.75 26.22
N LEU A 548 -2.45 12.21 25.70
CA LEU A 548 -1.74 11.57 24.58
C LEU A 548 -0.47 10.86 25.05
N GLY A 549 -0.12 9.79 24.35
CA GLY A 549 1.17 9.12 24.48
C GLY A 549 2.33 9.92 23.87
N GLU A 550 3.55 9.44 24.08
CA GLU A 550 4.75 9.98 23.42
C GLU A 550 4.75 9.64 21.92
N THR A 551 5.44 10.45 21.12
CA THR A 551 5.66 10.20 19.69
C THR A 551 7.09 9.73 19.45
N SER A 552 7.29 8.63 18.73
CA SER A 552 8.62 8.10 18.36
C SER A 552 9.07 8.42 16.94
N ASP A 553 8.22 9.08 16.13
CA ASP A 553 8.52 9.40 14.74
C ASP A 553 9.74 10.29 14.57
N SER A 554 10.64 9.92 13.66
CA SER A 554 11.82 10.72 13.33
C SER A 554 11.45 12.02 12.57
N PRO A 555 12.28 13.08 12.64
CA PRO A 555 12.06 14.30 11.86
C PRO A 555 11.96 14.06 10.35
N SER A 556 12.71 13.10 9.80
CA SER A 556 12.65 12.74 8.38
C SER A 556 11.32 12.08 8.02
N GLN A 557 10.87 11.09 8.81
CA GLN A 557 9.57 10.45 8.60
C GLN A 557 8.42 11.45 8.70
N ASN A 558 8.50 12.40 9.64
CA ASN A 558 7.50 13.46 9.76
C ASN A 558 7.48 14.41 8.55
N ALA A 559 8.65 14.74 7.98
CA ALA A 559 8.74 15.53 6.77
C ALA A 559 8.15 14.77 5.57
N GLU A 560 8.52 13.51 5.39
CA GLU A 560 7.99 12.63 4.34
C GLU A 560 6.47 12.47 4.47
N ARG A 561 5.95 12.22 5.67
CA ARG A 561 4.51 12.14 5.95
C ARG A 561 3.77 13.42 5.57
N ARG A 562 4.28 14.60 5.98
CA ARG A 562 3.70 15.90 5.57
C ARG A 562 3.69 16.04 4.05
N THR A 563 4.76 15.63 3.39
CA THR A 563 4.85 15.71 1.93
C THR A 563 3.86 14.78 1.23
N VAL A 564 3.60 13.58 1.77
CA VAL A 564 2.48 12.73 1.30
C VAL A 564 1.15 13.45 1.48
N GLN A 565 0.89 14.05 2.64
CA GLN A 565 -0.35 14.77 2.95
C GLN A 565 -0.56 15.99 2.05
N ASP A 566 0.51 16.75 1.77
CA ASP A 566 0.47 17.88 0.86
C ASP A 566 0.16 17.43 -0.58
N GLY A 567 0.69 16.28 -1.00
CA GLY A 567 0.35 15.66 -2.29
C GLY A 567 -1.11 15.21 -2.36
N ILE A 568 -1.65 14.59 -1.31
CA ILE A 568 -3.08 14.22 -1.20
C ILE A 568 -3.96 15.46 -1.39
N LEU A 569 -3.64 16.53 -0.66
CA LEU A 569 -4.38 17.79 -0.73
C LEU A 569 -4.19 18.49 -2.08
N ALA A 570 -3.03 18.37 -2.72
CA ALA A 570 -2.79 18.94 -4.05
C ALA A 570 -3.69 18.30 -5.10
N PHE A 571 -3.83 16.97 -5.07
CA PHE A 571 -4.77 16.27 -5.94
C PHE A 571 -6.21 16.74 -5.67
N GLN A 572 -6.66 16.78 -4.40
CA GLN A 572 -8.03 17.17 -4.10
C GLN A 572 -8.32 18.62 -4.51
N ARG A 573 -7.39 19.57 -4.27
CA ARG A 573 -7.54 20.95 -4.72
C ARG A 573 -7.69 21.04 -6.24
N LEU A 574 -6.89 20.27 -6.98
CA LEU A 574 -7.01 20.22 -8.43
C LEU A 574 -8.37 19.65 -8.85
N TRP A 575 -8.80 18.54 -8.25
CA TRP A 575 -10.12 17.95 -8.47
C TRP A 575 -11.25 18.95 -8.22
N ASN A 576 -11.25 19.61 -7.05
CA ASN A 576 -12.25 20.59 -6.65
C ASN A 576 -12.24 21.84 -7.53
N ARG A 577 -11.11 22.20 -8.15
CA ARG A 577 -11.04 23.29 -9.14
C ARG A 577 -11.90 22.95 -10.37
N TYR A 578 -11.88 21.70 -10.85
CA TYR A 578 -12.73 21.25 -11.95
C TYR A 578 -14.19 21.10 -11.54
N VAL A 579 -14.48 20.62 -10.32
CA VAL A 579 -15.83 20.62 -9.74
C VAL A 579 -16.40 22.04 -9.72
N THR A 580 -15.64 23.02 -9.24
CA THR A 580 -16.07 24.41 -9.16
C THR A 580 -16.23 25.04 -10.55
N ALA A 581 -15.28 24.82 -11.46
CA ALA A 581 -15.31 25.37 -12.81
C ALA A 581 -16.53 24.88 -13.63
N SER A 582 -16.98 23.66 -13.38
CA SER A 582 -18.16 23.06 -13.99
C SER A 582 -19.48 23.38 -13.25
N GLY A 583 -19.47 24.27 -12.25
CA GLY A 583 -20.66 24.58 -11.46
C GLY A 583 -21.20 23.40 -10.64
N GLY A 584 -20.33 22.45 -10.27
CA GLY A 584 -20.69 21.25 -9.53
C GLY A 584 -21.02 20.03 -10.40
N GLU A 585 -21.06 20.17 -11.73
CA GLU A 585 -21.43 19.11 -12.67
C GLU A 585 -20.29 18.15 -13.03
N TRP A 586 -19.07 18.40 -12.53
CA TRP A 586 -17.95 17.48 -12.71
C TRP A 586 -18.32 16.07 -12.21
N PRO A 587 -17.88 15.00 -12.90
CA PRO A 587 -18.16 13.63 -12.48
C PRO A 587 -17.77 13.40 -11.03
N GLU A 588 -18.50 12.52 -10.37
CA GLU A 588 -18.25 12.17 -8.97
C GLU A 588 -17.61 10.81 -8.83
N LEU A 589 -16.80 10.67 -7.78
CA LEU A 589 -16.16 9.40 -7.44
C LEU A 589 -16.99 8.59 -6.43
N ALA A 590 -18.05 9.19 -5.87
CA ALA A 590 -18.83 8.62 -4.78
C ALA A 590 -19.71 7.42 -5.20
N ARG A 591 -20.58 7.58 -6.21
CA ARG A 591 -21.56 6.56 -6.60
C ARG A 591 -21.04 5.55 -7.65
N PRO A 592 -20.40 5.99 -8.75
CA PRO A 592 -20.10 5.09 -9.87
C PRO A 592 -19.25 3.90 -9.45
N ARG A 593 -19.65 2.71 -9.88
CA ARG A 593 -18.88 1.49 -9.60
C ARG A 593 -17.52 1.53 -10.31
N ALA A 594 -17.48 1.98 -11.57
CA ALA A 594 -16.24 2.12 -12.33
C ALA A 594 -15.21 3.02 -11.62
N ALA A 595 -15.65 4.14 -11.02
CA ALA A 595 -14.78 5.00 -10.21
C ALA A 595 -14.20 4.25 -9.01
N ARG A 596 -15.05 3.55 -8.25
CA ARG A 596 -14.62 2.78 -7.07
C ARG A 596 -13.67 1.63 -7.42
N ASP A 597 -13.98 0.87 -8.47
CA ASP A 597 -13.16 -0.25 -8.93
C ASP A 597 -11.77 0.26 -9.41
N ARG A 598 -11.72 1.39 -10.12
CA ARG A 598 -10.49 2.06 -10.55
C ARG A 598 -9.67 2.61 -9.36
N LEU A 599 -10.31 3.25 -8.37
CA LEU A 599 -9.64 3.74 -7.15
C LEU A 599 -9.12 2.58 -6.29
N ALA A 600 -9.88 1.50 -6.18
CA ALA A 600 -9.44 0.27 -5.51
C ALA A 600 -8.21 -0.31 -6.21
N ARG A 601 -8.20 -0.37 -7.56
CA ARG A 601 -7.04 -0.81 -8.34
C ARG A 601 -5.80 0.04 -8.09
N ILE A 602 -5.93 1.36 -8.04
CA ILE A 602 -4.82 2.28 -7.73
C ILE A 602 -4.19 1.94 -6.36
N LEU A 603 -5.02 1.79 -5.31
CA LEU A 603 -4.54 1.47 -3.98
C LEU A 603 -3.93 0.06 -3.90
N VAL A 604 -4.64 -0.94 -4.43
CA VAL A 604 -4.22 -2.35 -4.38
C VAL A 604 -2.90 -2.56 -5.14
N ALA A 605 -2.77 -1.99 -6.34
CA ALA A 605 -1.54 -2.11 -7.14
C ALA A 605 -0.33 -1.49 -6.42
N ALA A 606 -0.53 -0.34 -5.75
CA ALA A 606 0.53 0.26 -4.93
C ALA A 606 0.93 -0.64 -3.76
N LEU A 607 -0.03 -1.27 -3.09
CA LEU A 607 0.25 -2.17 -1.95
C LEU A 607 0.86 -3.51 -2.38
N GLU A 608 0.55 -4.03 -3.55
CA GLU A 608 1.04 -5.33 -4.03
C GLU A 608 2.38 -5.24 -4.77
N SER A 609 2.68 -4.10 -5.37
CA SER A 609 3.87 -3.92 -6.20
C SER A 609 4.45 -2.51 -6.05
N PRO A 610 4.89 -2.13 -4.84
CA PRO A 610 5.50 -0.83 -4.61
C PRO A 610 6.73 -0.62 -5.48
N THR A 611 7.00 0.61 -5.89
CA THR A 611 8.22 0.93 -6.64
C THR A 611 9.46 0.86 -5.75
N PRO A 612 10.67 0.72 -6.32
CA PRO A 612 11.91 0.76 -5.54
C PRO A 612 12.07 2.07 -4.73
N GLU A 613 11.59 3.20 -5.26
CA GLU A 613 11.60 4.50 -4.58
C GLU A 613 10.62 4.51 -3.40
N GLU A 614 9.40 4.00 -3.58
CA GLU A 614 8.42 3.84 -2.49
C GLU A 614 9.00 2.93 -1.38
N ALA A 615 9.66 1.83 -1.74
CA ALA A 615 10.31 0.94 -0.80
C ALA A 615 11.48 1.59 -0.05
N ALA A 616 12.27 2.43 -0.73
CA ALA A 616 13.38 3.15 -0.12
C ALA A 616 12.93 4.19 0.92
N VAL A 617 11.77 4.83 0.69
CA VAL A 617 11.19 5.80 1.65
C VAL A 617 10.48 5.05 2.78
N PHE A 618 9.43 4.31 2.45
CA PHE A 618 8.53 3.75 3.45
C PHE A 618 9.13 2.57 4.20
N GLY A 619 10.09 1.84 3.63
CA GLY A 619 10.78 0.76 4.33
C GLY A 619 11.49 1.19 5.61
N ASN A 620 11.90 2.46 5.70
CA ASN A 620 12.58 3.04 6.86
C ASN A 620 11.61 3.65 7.90
N TRP A 621 10.31 3.73 7.59
CA TRP A 621 9.33 4.29 8.52
C TRP A 621 9.16 3.40 9.73
N THR A 622 9.12 4.02 10.90
CA THR A 622 8.83 3.36 12.15
C THR A 622 7.33 3.37 12.45
N HIS A 623 6.83 2.25 12.94
CA HIS A 623 5.46 2.04 13.36
C HIS A 623 5.40 1.73 14.87
N GLU A 624 4.46 2.37 15.56
CA GLU A 624 4.13 2.12 16.97
C GLU A 624 2.85 1.27 17.07
N ASP A 625 2.92 0.16 17.81
CA ASP A 625 1.74 -0.64 18.10
C ASP A 625 0.94 -0.03 19.29
N ASN A 626 -0.26 0.47 19.00
CA ASN A 626 -1.03 1.38 19.85
C ASN A 626 -1.84 0.73 20.98
N PHE A 627 -1.18 -0.06 21.84
CA PHE A 627 -1.77 -0.60 23.07
C PHE A 627 -0.93 -0.31 24.35
N GLY A 628 -0.18 0.80 24.36
CA GLY A 628 0.69 1.17 25.48
C GLY A 628 2.03 0.42 25.51
N SER A 629 2.35 -0.32 24.44
CA SER A 629 3.68 -0.86 24.18
C SER A 629 4.59 0.25 23.66
N SER A 630 5.81 0.38 24.21
CA SER A 630 6.83 1.28 23.64
C SER A 630 7.72 0.58 22.59
N LEU A 631 7.17 -0.38 21.85
CA LEU A 631 7.90 -1.13 20.84
C LEU A 631 7.72 -0.47 19.48
N VAL A 632 8.83 0.02 18.94
CA VAL A 632 8.89 0.69 17.63
C VAL A 632 9.49 -0.31 16.64
N THR A 633 8.79 -0.57 15.53
CA THR A 633 9.24 -1.52 14.48
C THR A 633 9.24 -0.83 13.13
N THR A 634 10.23 -1.09 12.27
CA THR A 634 10.23 -0.56 10.90
C THR A 634 9.25 -1.32 10.01
N LEU A 635 8.65 -0.68 8.99
CA LEU A 635 7.78 -1.35 8.02
C LEU A 635 8.49 -2.52 7.31
N LEU A 636 9.80 -2.39 7.07
CA LEU A 636 10.71 -3.48 6.69
C LEU A 636 11.62 -3.86 7.88
N PRO A 637 11.41 -5.02 8.54
CA PRO A 637 12.25 -5.43 9.66
C PRO A 637 13.71 -5.69 9.24
N ALA A 638 14.64 -5.23 10.07
CA ALA A 638 16.08 -5.30 9.78
C ALA A 638 16.61 -6.74 9.60
N ASP A 639 16.02 -7.73 10.27
CA ASP A 639 16.37 -9.14 10.14
C ASP A 639 15.92 -9.76 8.82
N LEU A 640 14.76 -9.35 8.28
CA LEU A 640 14.32 -9.82 6.97
C LEU A 640 15.14 -9.23 5.83
N LYS A 641 15.77 -8.06 6.02
CA LYS A 641 16.64 -7.43 5.03
C LYS A 641 17.79 -8.36 4.58
N ALA A 642 18.37 -9.13 5.50
CA ALA A 642 19.42 -10.10 5.18
C ALA A 642 18.86 -11.39 4.53
N ALA A 643 17.58 -11.67 4.72
CA ALA A 643 16.89 -12.84 4.17
C ALA A 643 16.38 -12.62 2.74
N VAL A 644 16.28 -11.38 2.26
CA VAL A 644 15.75 -11.03 0.91
C VAL A 644 16.26 -11.96 -0.20
N PRO A 645 17.58 -12.25 -0.33
CA PRO A 645 18.08 -13.12 -1.40
C PRO A 645 17.63 -14.59 -1.32
N TYR A 646 17.10 -15.01 -0.16
CA TYR A 646 16.64 -16.37 0.14
C TYR A 646 15.13 -16.53 0.01
N LEU A 647 14.38 -15.43 -0.07
CA LEU A 647 12.93 -15.46 -0.15
C LEU A 647 12.46 -15.84 -1.56
N SER A 648 11.34 -16.54 -1.59
CA SER A 648 10.49 -16.70 -2.77
C SER A 648 9.17 -15.92 -2.56
N PRO A 649 8.38 -15.70 -3.62
CA PRO A 649 7.08 -15.03 -3.46
C PRO A 649 6.14 -15.73 -2.47
N GLY A 650 6.14 -17.06 -2.43
CA GLY A 650 5.36 -17.82 -1.46
C GLY A 650 5.81 -17.58 -0.01
N ASP A 651 7.09 -17.32 0.23
CA ASP A 651 7.59 -17.01 1.58
C ASP A 651 7.08 -15.65 2.06
N LEU A 652 6.89 -14.67 1.15
CA LEU A 652 6.31 -13.37 1.47
C LEU A 652 4.85 -13.49 1.91
N ALA A 653 4.07 -14.34 1.23
CA ALA A 653 2.68 -14.62 1.59
C ALA A 653 2.56 -15.31 2.96
N ASP A 654 3.55 -16.14 3.30
CA ASP A 654 3.57 -16.85 4.58
C ASP A 654 4.00 -15.97 5.77
N LEU A 655 4.54 -14.76 5.54
CA LEU A 655 4.89 -13.81 6.61
C LEU A 655 3.63 -13.33 7.32
N HIS A 656 3.60 -13.44 8.64
CA HIS A 656 2.51 -12.89 9.44
C HIS A 656 2.55 -11.35 9.38
N MET A 657 1.42 -10.68 9.66
CA MET A 657 1.35 -9.20 9.68
C MET A 657 2.40 -8.56 10.61
N ARG A 658 2.74 -9.27 11.69
CA ARG A 658 3.78 -8.86 12.64
C ARG A 658 5.21 -9.16 12.19
N ASP A 659 5.38 -10.08 11.24
CA ASP A 659 6.68 -10.32 10.61
C ASP A 659 7.03 -9.21 9.65
N SER A 660 6.05 -8.68 8.91
CA SER A 660 6.21 -7.52 8.06
C SER A 660 4.84 -6.88 7.82
N PHE A 661 4.76 -5.59 8.11
CA PHE A 661 3.56 -4.79 7.89
C PHE A 661 3.28 -4.57 6.40
N TRP A 662 4.31 -4.62 5.55
CA TRP A 662 4.14 -4.48 4.10
C TRP A 662 5.11 -5.39 3.32
N PRO A 663 4.80 -6.69 3.17
CA PRO A 663 5.70 -7.68 2.57
C PRO A 663 6.14 -7.33 1.14
N ALA A 664 5.30 -6.63 0.38
CA ALA A 664 5.65 -6.23 -0.98
C ALA A 664 6.83 -5.23 -1.02
N LEU A 665 7.09 -4.47 0.06
CA LEU A 665 8.32 -3.67 0.16
C LEU A 665 9.57 -4.54 0.22
N ILE A 666 9.48 -5.72 0.83
CA ILE A 666 10.59 -6.69 0.86
C ILE A 666 10.90 -7.11 -0.59
N ALA A 667 9.86 -7.43 -1.37
CA ALA A 667 10.01 -7.78 -2.78
C ALA A 667 10.64 -6.64 -3.58
N ALA A 668 10.15 -5.41 -3.43
CA ALA A 668 10.65 -4.24 -4.15
C ALA A 668 12.13 -3.89 -3.87
N SER A 669 12.70 -4.42 -2.78
CA SER A 669 14.12 -4.27 -2.47
C SER A 669 15.06 -5.20 -3.26
N ASP A 670 14.52 -6.16 -4.01
CA ASP A 670 15.26 -7.08 -4.90
C ASP A 670 14.58 -7.20 -6.27
N THR A 671 15.32 -6.97 -7.34
CA THR A 671 14.75 -6.89 -8.70
C THR A 671 14.15 -8.21 -9.17
N GLY A 672 14.73 -9.35 -8.79
CA GLY A 672 14.22 -10.67 -9.15
C GLY A 672 12.92 -11.01 -8.40
N LEU A 673 12.92 -10.83 -7.09
CA LEU A 673 11.74 -11.06 -6.25
C LEU A 673 10.60 -10.10 -6.60
N ALA A 674 10.89 -8.83 -6.87
CA ALA A 674 9.92 -7.85 -7.34
C ALA A 674 9.25 -8.28 -8.64
N ALA A 675 10.02 -8.74 -9.63
CA ALA A 675 9.48 -9.19 -10.91
C ALA A 675 8.56 -10.41 -10.74
N MET A 676 8.91 -11.36 -9.87
CA MET A 676 8.09 -12.53 -9.59
C MET A 676 6.81 -12.17 -8.83
N ALA A 677 6.92 -11.32 -7.81
CA ALA A 677 5.77 -10.84 -7.04
C ALA A 677 4.79 -10.08 -7.96
N ARG A 678 5.30 -9.21 -8.85
CA ARG A 678 4.49 -8.50 -9.84
C ARG A 678 3.81 -9.47 -10.81
N ALA A 679 4.51 -10.49 -11.32
CA ALA A 679 3.91 -11.49 -12.20
C ALA A 679 2.76 -12.28 -11.54
N ILE A 680 2.84 -12.53 -10.23
CA ILE A 680 1.76 -13.17 -9.45
C ILE A 680 0.59 -12.20 -9.26
N ALA A 681 0.87 -10.96 -8.84
CA ALA A 681 -0.15 -9.93 -8.69
C ALA A 681 -0.90 -9.73 -10.01
N ASP A 682 -0.18 -9.77 -11.13
CA ASP A 682 -0.68 -9.68 -12.52
C ASP A 682 -1.49 -10.89 -13.00
N GLY A 683 -1.50 -11.97 -12.22
CA GLY A 683 -2.12 -13.23 -12.64
C GLY A 683 -1.46 -13.84 -13.87
N ALA A 684 -0.27 -13.35 -14.26
CA ALA A 684 0.50 -13.88 -15.38
C ALA A 684 1.07 -15.26 -15.05
N ILE A 685 1.37 -15.49 -13.76
CA ILE A 685 1.91 -16.73 -13.22
C ILE A 685 1.23 -17.00 -11.87
N THR A 686 0.85 -18.25 -11.58
CA THR A 686 0.31 -18.59 -10.25
C THR A 686 1.44 -18.73 -9.23
N ALA A 687 1.18 -18.47 -7.95
CA ALA A 687 2.21 -18.54 -6.91
C ALA A 687 2.87 -19.93 -6.83
N GLU A 688 2.11 -20.99 -7.11
CA GLU A 688 2.58 -22.38 -7.10
C GLU A 688 3.60 -22.66 -8.20
N ALA A 689 3.65 -21.87 -9.27
CA ALA A 689 4.64 -22.04 -10.34
C ALA A 689 6.08 -21.75 -9.87
N PHE A 690 6.23 -21.02 -8.76
CA PHE A 690 7.52 -20.76 -8.12
C PHE A 690 7.86 -21.80 -7.04
N ASP A 691 6.94 -22.72 -6.74
CA ASP A 691 7.21 -23.81 -5.82
C ASP A 691 7.87 -25.00 -6.55
N PRO A 692 8.82 -25.71 -5.92
CA PRO A 692 9.41 -26.91 -6.51
C PRO A 692 8.34 -28.00 -6.72
N ALA A 693 8.40 -28.67 -7.89
CA ALA A 693 7.49 -29.77 -8.21
C ALA A 693 7.74 -31.00 -7.31
N GLY A 694 6.68 -31.62 -6.82
CA GLY A 694 6.73 -32.83 -5.98
C GLY A 694 6.23 -32.60 -4.56
N GLU A 695 6.71 -33.43 -3.61
CA GLU A 695 6.33 -33.34 -2.19
C GLU A 695 6.89 -32.05 -1.56
N ALA A 696 6.05 -31.33 -0.82
CA ALA A 696 6.44 -30.11 -0.15
C ALA A 696 7.55 -30.38 0.89
N HIS A 697 8.59 -29.54 0.86
CA HIS A 697 9.63 -29.57 1.88
C HIS A 697 9.13 -28.86 3.14
N GLU A 698 9.31 -29.45 4.32
CA GLU A 698 8.86 -28.87 5.59
C GLU A 698 9.99 -28.87 6.61
N THR A 699 10.49 -27.67 6.96
CA THR A 699 11.32 -27.55 8.15
C THR A 699 10.45 -27.77 9.39
N ARG A 700 10.93 -28.61 10.32
CA ARG A 700 10.22 -28.95 11.55
C ARG A 700 11.01 -28.46 12.75
N LEU A 701 10.35 -27.71 13.64
CA LEU A 701 10.89 -27.29 14.92
C LEU A 701 10.16 -28.04 16.04
N ARG A 702 10.91 -28.68 16.92
CA ARG A 702 10.42 -29.17 18.21
C ARG A 702 11.12 -28.41 19.32
N TYR A 703 10.45 -28.17 20.42
CA TYR A 703 11.07 -27.60 21.62
C TYR A 703 11.04 -28.60 22.77
N ARG A 704 12.08 -28.54 23.61
CA ARG A 704 12.25 -29.36 24.79
C ARG A 704 12.10 -28.50 26.05
N THR A 705 11.26 -28.93 26.95
CA THR A 705 10.94 -28.26 28.21
C THR A 705 11.82 -28.75 29.36
N SER A 706 11.70 -28.12 30.52
CA SER A 706 12.54 -28.40 31.70
C SER A 706 12.30 -29.80 32.31
N ASP A 707 11.16 -30.41 31.99
CA ASP A 707 10.79 -31.79 32.35
C ASP A 707 11.34 -32.85 31.35
N ASP A 708 12.22 -32.45 30.43
CA ASP A 708 12.89 -33.29 29.43
C ASP A 708 11.93 -33.93 28.39
N ARG A 709 10.76 -33.31 28.17
CA ARG A 709 9.80 -33.74 27.15
C ARG A 709 9.93 -32.90 25.88
N TRP A 710 9.79 -33.57 24.74
CA TRP A 710 9.71 -32.91 23.43
C TRP A 710 8.26 -32.74 23.02
N HIS A 711 7.89 -31.51 22.68
CA HIS A 711 6.55 -31.17 22.26
C HIS A 711 6.34 -31.38 20.75
N GLU A 712 5.08 -31.25 20.31
CA GLU A 712 4.69 -31.45 18.92
C GLU A 712 5.45 -30.51 17.98
N PRO A 713 5.80 -30.98 16.76
CA PRO A 713 6.59 -30.20 15.82
C PRO A 713 5.76 -29.07 15.21
N ILE A 714 6.28 -27.85 15.30
CA ILE A 714 5.87 -26.72 14.48
C ILE A 714 6.46 -26.93 13.09
N ARG A 715 5.64 -26.86 12.06
CA ARG A 715 6.03 -27.15 10.67
C ARG A 715 5.97 -25.87 9.86
N ARG A 716 6.97 -25.69 8.98
CA ARG A 716 7.00 -24.59 8.03
C ARG A 716 7.43 -25.10 6.67
N ARG A 717 6.62 -24.81 5.65
CA ARG A 717 6.95 -25.11 4.26
C ARG A 717 8.22 -24.34 3.86
N VAL A 718 9.06 -24.99 3.07
CA VAL A 718 10.32 -24.47 2.55
C VAL A 718 10.31 -24.49 1.04
N ARG A 719 10.79 -23.41 0.43
CA ARG A 719 10.91 -23.26 -1.02
C ARG A 719 12.39 -23.10 -1.40
N ILE A 720 12.76 -23.63 -2.57
CA ILE A 720 14.03 -23.30 -3.21
C ILE A 720 13.72 -22.17 -4.17
N ASN A 721 14.25 -20.98 -3.90
CA ASN A 721 14.02 -19.82 -4.75
C ASN A 721 14.89 -19.87 -6.02
N HIS A 722 14.77 -18.84 -6.86
CA HIS A 722 15.50 -18.72 -8.12
C HIS A 722 17.03 -18.72 -7.99
N ASN A 723 17.57 -18.40 -6.80
CA ASN A 723 19.00 -18.43 -6.50
C ASN A 723 19.49 -19.79 -5.97
N GLY A 724 18.61 -20.79 -5.86
CA GLY A 724 18.92 -22.07 -5.20
C GLY A 724 19.00 -21.96 -3.68
N LEU A 725 18.40 -20.91 -3.10
CA LEU A 725 18.43 -20.58 -1.68
C LEU A 725 17.06 -20.81 -1.05
N SER A 726 17.04 -21.00 0.27
CA SER A 726 15.84 -21.31 1.04
C SER A 726 15.81 -20.52 2.34
N PHE A 727 14.60 -20.14 2.74
CA PHE A 727 14.31 -19.47 4.00
C PHE A 727 13.23 -20.23 4.78
N ALA A 728 13.34 -20.23 6.10
CA ALA A 728 12.29 -20.69 6.99
C ALA A 728 12.21 -19.79 8.23
N ARG A 729 10.98 -19.47 8.65
CA ARG A 729 10.70 -18.78 9.92
C ARG A 729 9.66 -19.57 10.70
N LEU A 730 9.96 -19.85 11.97
CA LEU A 730 9.13 -20.65 12.86
C LEU A 730 9.07 -19.98 14.24
N ASP A 731 7.86 -19.80 14.77
CA ASP A 731 7.62 -19.27 16.11
C ASP A 731 7.24 -20.39 17.07
N PHE A 732 7.72 -20.32 18.31
CA PHE A 732 7.30 -21.20 19.39
C PHE A 732 7.00 -20.41 20.66
N GLU A 733 6.01 -20.86 21.42
CA GLU A 733 5.57 -20.26 22.68
C GLU A 733 5.47 -21.35 23.75
N HIS A 734 6.35 -21.31 24.76
CA HIS A 734 6.28 -22.19 25.94
C HIS A 734 7.16 -21.68 27.09
N HIS A 735 6.60 -21.57 28.30
CA HIS A 735 7.17 -20.88 29.46
C HIS A 735 8.53 -21.40 29.99
N ASP A 736 8.95 -22.62 29.62
CA ASP A 736 10.12 -23.29 30.16
C ASP A 736 11.01 -24.00 29.10
N THR A 737 11.06 -23.49 27.87
CA THR A 737 11.88 -24.06 26.79
C THR A 737 13.38 -24.02 27.09
N VAL A 738 14.07 -25.16 26.93
CA VAL A 738 15.52 -25.32 27.17
C VAL A 738 16.29 -25.44 25.86
N ASP A 739 15.86 -26.33 24.96
CA ASP A 739 16.50 -26.58 23.66
C ASP A 739 15.45 -26.66 22.56
N VAL A 740 15.89 -26.46 21.31
CA VAL A 740 15.05 -26.75 20.13
C VAL A 740 15.76 -27.74 19.21
N SER A 741 14.98 -28.59 18.57
CA SER A 741 15.41 -29.53 17.53
C SER A 741 14.87 -29.03 16.20
N LEU A 742 15.77 -28.86 15.23
CA LEU A 742 15.48 -28.35 13.90
C LEU A 742 15.78 -29.41 12.83
N ALA A 743 14.75 -29.90 12.17
CA ALA A 743 14.88 -30.72 10.97
C ALA A 743 14.83 -29.80 9.75
N ILE A 744 15.96 -29.57 9.09
CA ILE A 744 16.11 -28.64 7.96
C ILE A 744 16.66 -29.46 6.78
N PRO A 745 15.94 -29.62 5.66
CA PRO A 745 14.57 -29.17 5.34
C PRO A 745 13.47 -30.19 5.73
N GLY A 746 13.76 -31.14 6.63
CA GLY A 746 12.82 -32.21 6.99
C GLY A 746 12.71 -33.34 5.96
N ARG A 747 13.78 -33.59 5.20
CA ARG A 747 13.97 -34.73 4.30
C ARG A 747 15.47 -35.00 4.09
N PRO A 748 15.84 -36.16 3.52
CA PRO A 748 17.23 -36.43 3.18
C PRO A 748 17.81 -35.36 2.23
N ALA A 749 18.89 -34.71 2.65
CA ALA A 749 19.53 -33.61 1.91
C ALA A 749 20.93 -33.30 2.43
N ILE A 750 21.77 -32.76 1.55
CA ILE A 750 22.97 -32.01 1.96
C ILE A 750 22.56 -30.54 2.08
N VAL A 751 22.80 -29.96 3.25
CA VAL A 751 22.35 -28.62 3.61
C VAL A 751 23.56 -27.78 3.96
N ARG A 752 23.68 -26.63 3.29
CA ARG A 752 24.59 -25.55 3.67
C ARG A 752 23.79 -24.53 4.46
N VAL A 753 24.03 -24.44 5.77
CA VAL A 753 23.33 -23.49 6.65
C VAL A 753 24.11 -22.18 6.65
N ASP A 754 23.57 -21.12 6.07
CA ASP A 754 24.27 -19.83 6.00
C ASP A 754 24.17 -19.10 7.33
N TRP A 755 23.00 -19.14 7.97
CA TRP A 755 22.86 -18.80 9.38
C TRP A 755 21.65 -19.51 10.02
N ILE A 756 21.64 -19.54 11.35
CA ILE A 756 20.43 -19.70 12.18
C ILE A 756 20.37 -18.53 13.16
N GLU A 757 19.22 -17.88 13.27
CA GLU A 757 18.98 -16.85 14.27
C GLU A 757 17.75 -17.24 15.10
N ALA A 758 17.87 -17.12 16.43
CA ALA A 758 16.75 -17.26 17.35
C ALA A 758 16.61 -15.95 18.14
N LYS A 759 15.51 -15.23 17.92
CA LYS A 759 15.10 -14.11 18.78
C LYS A 759 14.26 -14.68 19.92
N VAL A 760 14.81 -14.72 21.13
CA VAL A 760 14.18 -15.38 22.28
C VAL A 760 13.84 -14.41 23.40
N VAL A 761 12.72 -14.67 24.09
CA VAL A 761 12.35 -13.99 25.34
C VAL A 761 12.84 -14.84 26.51
N ALA A 762 13.81 -14.31 27.25
CA ALA A 762 14.55 -15.04 28.27
C ALA A 762 14.27 -14.50 29.68
N GLY A 763 13.92 -15.39 30.62
CA GLY A 763 13.91 -15.11 32.07
C GLY A 763 12.99 -14.00 32.56
N GLY A 764 11.76 -13.89 32.01
CA GLY A 764 10.77 -12.89 32.47
C GLY A 764 11.20 -11.44 32.23
N ARG A 765 11.98 -11.18 31.17
CA ARG A 765 12.43 -9.84 30.76
C ARG A 765 11.88 -9.47 29.40
N ARG A 766 11.59 -8.18 29.19
CA ARG A 766 11.12 -7.62 27.90
C ARG A 766 12.11 -7.77 26.74
N ARG A 767 13.41 -7.79 27.02
CA ARG A 767 14.43 -7.62 25.97
C ARG A 767 14.66 -8.94 25.25
N GLU A 768 14.19 -9.01 24.01
CA GLU A 768 14.56 -10.06 23.07
C GLU A 768 16.08 -10.21 23.04
N GLN A 769 16.55 -11.43 23.24
CA GLN A 769 17.94 -11.78 23.04
C GLN A 769 18.08 -12.44 21.67
N VAL A 770 18.93 -11.88 20.83
CA VAL A 770 19.23 -12.44 19.51
C VAL A 770 20.39 -13.42 19.66
N LEU A 771 20.12 -14.70 19.40
CA LEU A 771 21.12 -15.77 19.39
C LEU A 771 21.39 -16.13 17.93
N ARG A 772 22.64 -15.98 17.47
CA ARG A 772 23.05 -16.32 16.10
C ARG A 772 24.03 -17.47 16.06
N TRP A 773 23.87 -18.33 15.05
CA TRP A 773 24.83 -19.32 14.57
C TRP A 773 25.12 -18.99 13.10
N ASP A 774 26.20 -18.25 12.84
CA ASP A 774 26.55 -17.76 11.49
C ASP A 774 28.03 -18.02 11.15
N ARG A 775 28.78 -18.65 12.06
CA ARG A 775 30.18 -19.03 11.84
C ARG A 775 30.36 -20.55 11.92
N PRO A 776 31.33 -21.11 11.18
CA PRO A 776 31.63 -22.55 11.25
C PRO A 776 31.82 -23.08 12.68
N GLU A 777 32.45 -22.30 13.56
CA GLU A 777 32.72 -22.69 14.94
C GLU A 777 31.43 -22.83 15.77
N ASP A 778 30.34 -22.16 15.41
CA ASP A 778 29.07 -22.24 16.13
C ASP A 778 28.35 -23.57 15.93
N PHE A 779 28.58 -24.22 14.79
CA PHE A 779 28.02 -25.54 14.47
C PHE A 779 28.87 -26.68 15.06
N VAL A 780 30.11 -26.38 15.45
CA VAL A 780 31.01 -27.34 16.09
C VAL A 780 30.51 -27.66 17.49
N GLY A 781 30.14 -28.93 17.69
CA GLY A 781 29.77 -29.45 19.01
C GLY A 781 28.27 -29.45 19.34
N LEU A 782 27.42 -29.01 18.41
CA LEU A 782 25.98 -29.25 18.48
C LEU A 782 25.66 -30.75 18.51
N HIS A 783 24.43 -31.08 18.93
CA HIS A 783 23.91 -32.43 18.83
C HIS A 783 23.25 -32.61 17.46
N TYR A 784 23.63 -33.69 16.78
CA TYR A 784 23.16 -34.06 15.44
C TYR A 784 22.45 -35.40 15.59
N ALA A 785 21.12 -35.39 15.51
CA ALA A 785 20.27 -36.56 15.61
C ALA A 785 19.96 -37.05 14.19
N ASP A 786 20.41 -38.27 13.85
CA ASP A 786 20.26 -38.87 12.51
C ASP A 786 20.74 -37.96 11.35
N CYS A 787 21.70 -37.07 11.64
CA CYS A 787 22.41 -36.23 10.68
C CYS A 787 23.90 -36.15 11.02
N ARG A 788 24.71 -35.68 10.07
CA ARG A 788 26.17 -35.59 10.18
C ARG A 788 26.68 -34.22 9.80
N TYR A 789 27.53 -33.64 10.65
CA TYR A 789 28.27 -32.43 10.33
C TYR A 789 29.44 -32.75 9.41
N LEU A 790 29.47 -32.16 8.21
CA LEU A 790 30.48 -32.44 7.19
C LEU A 790 31.71 -31.52 7.30
N GLY A 791 31.54 -30.33 7.93
CA GLY A 791 32.58 -29.32 8.09
C GLY A 791 32.12 -27.95 7.58
N GLY A 792 32.72 -26.87 8.10
CA GLY A 792 32.32 -25.50 7.75
C GLY A 792 30.89 -25.21 8.22
N ASN A 793 29.98 -25.03 7.27
CA ASN A 793 28.56 -24.87 7.52
C ASN A 793 27.70 -25.93 6.78
N LEU A 794 28.32 -27.06 6.42
CA LEU A 794 27.68 -28.17 5.71
C LEU A 794 27.26 -29.29 6.64
N MET A 795 26.07 -29.82 6.40
CA MET A 795 25.43 -30.89 7.15
C MET A 795 24.75 -31.86 6.19
N GLU A 796 24.78 -33.15 6.49
CA GLU A 796 24.06 -34.21 5.77
C GLU A 796 22.93 -34.74 6.65
N PHE A 797 21.70 -34.61 6.20
CA PHE A 797 20.50 -35.12 6.86
C PHE A 797 20.13 -36.45 6.22
N ASP A 798 20.10 -37.52 7.00
CA ASP A 798 19.94 -38.88 6.46
C ASP A 798 18.45 -39.31 6.39
N THR A 799 17.55 -38.64 7.13
CA THR A 799 16.09 -38.93 7.21
C THR A 799 15.24 -37.67 7.27
N ASP A 800 13.91 -37.78 7.26
CA ASP A 800 12.96 -36.66 7.42
C ASP A 800 12.78 -36.21 8.88
N TYR A 801 13.26 -37.01 9.85
CA TYR A 801 13.31 -36.66 11.27
C TYR A 801 14.69 -36.22 11.74
N ALA A 802 15.69 -36.32 10.87
CA ALA A 802 17.05 -35.88 11.13
C ALA A 802 17.06 -34.41 11.53
N ALA A 803 17.75 -34.09 12.64
CA ALA A 803 17.65 -32.76 13.23
C ALA A 803 18.93 -32.33 13.97
N VAL A 804 19.18 -31.02 13.94
CA VAL A 804 20.22 -30.38 14.74
C VAL A 804 19.58 -29.78 15.98
N TRP A 805 20.17 -30.00 17.16
CA TRP A 805 19.66 -29.42 18.40
C TRP A 805 20.43 -28.16 18.77
N LEU A 806 19.68 -27.08 19.00
CA LEU A 806 20.21 -25.79 19.41
C LEU A 806 19.96 -25.56 20.91
N PRO A 807 21.03 -25.32 21.69
CA PRO A 807 20.89 -25.15 23.12
C PRO A 807 20.49 -23.72 23.48
N LEU A 808 19.22 -23.36 23.28
CA LEU A 808 18.70 -22.00 23.39
C LEU A 808 18.95 -21.39 24.77
N ALA A 809 18.45 -22.00 25.84
CA ALA A 809 18.56 -21.46 27.19
C ALA A 809 20.02 -21.30 27.64
N ARG A 810 20.86 -22.31 27.31
CA ARG A 810 22.30 -22.28 27.60
C ARG A 810 23.00 -21.15 26.84
N ARG A 811 22.69 -20.94 25.56
CA ARG A 811 23.30 -19.88 24.73
C ARG A 811 22.80 -18.49 25.15
N ALA A 812 21.55 -18.39 25.61
CA ALA A 812 21.00 -17.18 26.22
C ALA A 812 21.58 -16.88 27.62
N GLY A 813 22.11 -17.90 28.31
CA GLY A 813 22.64 -17.76 29.67
C GLY A 813 21.55 -17.74 30.75
N VAL A 814 20.39 -18.33 30.47
CA VAL A 814 19.23 -18.42 31.37
C VAL A 814 18.81 -19.88 31.59
N PRO A 815 18.01 -20.19 32.63
CA PRO A 815 17.51 -21.55 32.86
C PRO A 815 16.53 -22.02 31.79
N SER A 816 15.69 -21.11 31.28
CA SER A 816 14.68 -21.39 30.27
C SER A 816 14.29 -20.12 29.49
N VAL A 817 13.69 -20.34 28.32
CA VAL A 817 13.14 -19.36 27.38
C VAL A 817 11.62 -19.54 27.34
N SER A 818 10.85 -18.44 27.33
CA SER A 818 9.37 -18.49 27.31
C SER A 818 8.77 -18.51 25.92
N SER A 819 9.45 -17.93 24.94
CA SER A 819 9.01 -17.87 23.55
C SER A 819 10.21 -17.51 22.67
N GLY A 820 10.10 -17.78 21.38
CA GLY A 820 11.08 -17.32 20.43
C GLY A 820 10.67 -17.50 18.98
N GLN A 821 11.29 -16.67 18.14
CA GLN A 821 11.19 -16.75 16.69
C GLN A 821 12.52 -17.25 16.15
N LEU A 822 12.50 -18.39 15.46
CA LEU A 822 13.65 -18.90 14.74
C LEU A 822 13.53 -18.57 13.26
N THR A 823 14.58 -17.97 12.73
CA THR A 823 14.81 -17.90 11.30
C THR A 823 15.96 -18.82 10.93
N ILE A 824 15.87 -19.47 9.76
CA ILE A 824 16.98 -20.20 9.13
C ILE A 824 17.11 -19.81 7.65
N ALA A 825 18.33 -19.55 7.18
CA ALA A 825 18.67 -19.39 5.77
C ALA A 825 19.73 -20.40 5.37
N PHE A 826 19.49 -21.05 4.23
CA PHE A 826 20.28 -22.19 3.83
C PHE A 826 20.17 -22.42 2.33
N ALA A 827 21.13 -23.15 1.78
CA ALA A 827 21.02 -23.81 0.49
C ALA A 827 20.90 -25.31 0.72
N MET A 828 20.19 -26.01 -0.16
CA MET A 828 20.06 -27.45 -0.05
C MET A 828 20.17 -28.16 -1.38
N LEU A 829 20.77 -29.36 -1.31
CA LEU A 829 20.80 -30.33 -2.39
C LEU A 829 20.01 -31.57 -1.92
N PRO A 830 18.75 -31.74 -2.37
CA PRO A 830 17.92 -32.88 -1.99
C PRO A 830 18.57 -34.21 -2.39
N GLN A 831 18.51 -35.20 -1.51
CA GLN A 831 18.92 -36.58 -1.79
C GLN A 831 17.71 -37.48 -2.04
N SER A 832 17.95 -38.64 -2.65
CA SER A 832 16.93 -39.67 -2.85
C SER A 832 16.44 -40.22 -1.53
N MET A 833 15.11 -40.37 -1.38
CA MET A 833 14.50 -41.03 -0.23
C MET A 833 14.76 -42.54 -0.17
N THR A 834 15.31 -43.13 -1.24
CA THR A 834 15.62 -44.57 -1.30
C THR A 834 16.83 -44.98 -0.44
N GLY A 835 17.55 -44.02 0.16
CA GLY A 835 18.73 -44.30 1.01
C GLY A 835 19.95 -44.87 0.27
N MET A 836 19.90 -44.93 -1.08
CA MET A 836 20.97 -45.50 -1.92
C MET A 836 22.04 -44.48 -2.35
N ALA A 837 22.00 -43.25 -1.84
CA ALA A 837 23.00 -42.23 -2.17
C ALA A 837 24.31 -42.50 -1.40
N PRO A 838 25.49 -42.44 -2.04
CA PRO A 838 26.76 -42.58 -1.35
C PRO A 838 26.97 -41.42 -0.36
N HIS A 839 27.33 -41.75 0.89
CA HIS A 839 27.59 -40.76 1.92
C HIS A 839 28.80 -39.88 1.61
N MET A 840 28.70 -38.59 1.89
CA MET A 840 29.82 -37.66 1.69
C MET A 840 30.94 -37.93 2.72
N PRO A 841 32.22 -37.82 2.30
CA PRO A 841 33.34 -37.97 3.22
C PRO A 841 33.36 -36.82 4.25
N VAL A 842 33.40 -37.17 5.52
CA VAL A 842 33.46 -36.21 6.65
C VAL A 842 34.88 -35.65 6.79
N ASP A 843 35.03 -34.34 7.01
CA ASP A 843 36.32 -33.76 7.39
C ASP A 843 36.75 -34.27 8.79
N ARG A 844 37.65 -35.26 8.78
CA ARG A 844 38.19 -35.91 10.00
C ARG A 844 38.91 -34.93 10.93
N ARG A 845 39.36 -33.76 10.46
CA ARG A 845 40.00 -32.73 11.29
C ARG A 845 38.93 -31.93 12.04
N ALA A 846 37.87 -31.53 11.35
CA ALA A 846 36.71 -30.86 11.95
C ALA A 846 36.01 -31.75 12.99
N GLU A 847 35.85 -33.04 12.71
CA GLU A 847 35.23 -34.01 13.63
C GLU A 847 36.03 -34.16 14.95
N ARG A 848 37.37 -34.23 14.85
CA ARG A 848 38.25 -34.28 16.04
C ARG A 848 38.15 -33.01 16.88
N SER A 849 38.14 -31.84 16.23
CA SER A 849 37.97 -30.55 16.90
C SER A 849 36.61 -30.44 17.59
N ALA A 850 35.52 -30.89 16.94
CA ALA A 850 34.18 -30.93 17.52
C ALA A 850 34.06 -31.89 18.70
N ARG A 851 34.76 -33.02 18.65
CA ARG A 851 34.78 -33.99 19.75
C ARG A 851 35.58 -33.46 20.94
N ALA A 852 36.70 -32.76 20.68
CA ALA A 852 37.51 -32.10 21.70
C ALA A 852 36.77 -30.93 22.36
N ALA A 853 36.07 -30.10 21.59
CA ALA A 853 35.25 -29.00 22.10
C ALA A 853 34.12 -29.50 23.01
N ARG A 854 33.37 -30.54 22.58
CA ARG A 854 32.32 -31.17 23.41
C ARG A 854 32.85 -31.74 24.72
N LEU A 855 34.03 -32.38 24.69
CA LEU A 855 34.67 -32.89 25.90
C LEU A 855 35.09 -31.75 26.84
N ALA A 856 35.70 -30.70 26.30
CA ALA A 856 36.15 -29.55 27.07
C ALA A 856 34.99 -28.77 27.71
N GLU A 857 33.88 -28.57 26.98
CA GLU A 857 32.68 -27.95 27.53
C GLU A 857 32.01 -28.81 28.61
N ARG A 858 31.86 -30.12 28.35
CA ARG A 858 31.27 -31.04 29.34
C ARG A 858 32.08 -31.06 30.64
N LEU A 859 33.41 -31.06 30.53
CA LEU A 859 34.32 -30.93 31.67
C LEU A 859 34.15 -29.60 32.41
N ARG A 860 33.99 -28.48 31.69
CA ARG A 860 33.72 -27.15 32.30
C ARG A 860 32.36 -27.08 33.01
N ALA A 861 31.34 -27.73 32.47
CA ALA A 861 30.00 -27.79 33.05
C ALA A 861 29.98 -28.67 34.32
N GLU A 862 30.59 -29.85 34.26
CA GLU A 862 30.74 -30.76 35.41
C GLU A 862 31.59 -30.13 36.53
N TYR A 863 32.62 -29.34 36.16
CA TYR A 863 33.42 -28.55 37.09
C TYR A 863 32.63 -27.41 37.75
N ARG A 864 31.82 -26.66 36.98
CA ARG A 864 30.98 -25.58 37.54
C ARG A 864 29.88 -26.10 38.46
N ALA A 865 29.31 -27.27 38.17
CA ALA A 865 28.21 -27.83 38.96
C ALA A 865 28.67 -28.47 40.28
N ALA A 866 29.84 -29.12 40.32
CA ALA A 866 30.27 -29.92 41.49
C ALA A 866 31.79 -29.89 41.77
N GLY A 867 32.51 -28.90 41.23
CA GLY A 867 33.95 -28.73 41.42
C GLY A 867 34.77 -29.91 40.89
N VAL A 868 35.98 -30.09 41.45
CA VAL A 868 36.91 -31.17 41.07
C VAL A 868 36.28 -32.56 41.25
N ARG A 869 35.39 -32.73 42.24
CA ARG A 869 34.66 -34.00 42.47
C ARG A 869 33.73 -34.33 41.30
N GLY A 870 33.01 -33.35 40.76
CA GLY A 870 32.11 -33.52 39.61
C GLY A 870 32.81 -34.09 38.39
N VAL A 871 33.97 -33.52 38.05
CA VAL A 871 34.84 -33.95 36.93
C VAL A 871 35.36 -35.38 37.13
N ALA A 872 35.75 -35.73 38.36
CA ALA A 872 36.22 -37.09 38.68
C ALA A 872 35.09 -38.14 38.57
N THR A 873 33.87 -37.82 39.02
CA THR A 873 32.70 -38.69 38.84
C THR A 873 32.25 -38.81 37.37
N GLY A 874 32.38 -37.75 36.58
CA GLY A 874 32.12 -37.78 35.14
C GLY A 874 33.11 -38.67 34.38
N ALA A 875 34.41 -38.51 34.65
CA ALA A 875 35.46 -39.35 34.11
C ALA A 875 35.30 -40.83 34.52
N GLY A 876 34.92 -41.11 35.77
CA GLY A 876 34.65 -42.46 36.27
C GLY A 876 33.46 -43.14 35.57
N ARG A 877 32.39 -42.40 35.25
CA ARG A 877 31.25 -42.93 34.47
C ARG A 877 31.64 -43.27 33.03
N VAL A 878 32.47 -42.43 32.39
CA VAL A 878 32.96 -42.67 31.02
C VAL A 878 33.94 -43.84 30.96
N ALA A 879 34.79 -44.00 31.98
CA ALA A 879 35.71 -45.13 32.11
C ALA A 879 34.94 -46.45 32.32
N ARG A 880 33.92 -46.47 33.18
CA ARG A 880 33.05 -47.65 33.39
C ARG A 880 32.28 -48.05 32.13
N ARG A 881 31.80 -47.08 31.35
CA ARG A 881 31.11 -47.35 30.07
C ARG A 881 32.03 -47.90 28.97
N LYS A 882 33.32 -47.56 29.00
CA LYS A 882 34.31 -48.06 28.02
C LYS A 882 34.93 -49.41 28.42
N LEU A 883 34.88 -49.78 29.70
CA LEU A 883 35.42 -51.04 30.21
C LEU A 883 34.40 -52.20 30.21
N GLY A 884 33.16 -51.96 29.81
CA GLY A 884 32.20 -53.03 29.54
C GLY A 884 31.81 -53.85 30.78
N ASP A 885 31.40 -53.20 31.87
CA ASP A 885 30.67 -53.91 32.92
C ASP A 885 29.18 -53.97 32.54
N GLY A 886 28.79 -55.10 31.95
CA GLY A 886 27.42 -55.56 31.98
C GLY A 886 27.17 -56.29 33.30
N ARG A 887 26.35 -55.68 34.16
CA ARG A 887 25.37 -56.36 35.02
C ARG A 887 24.32 -55.37 35.47
#